data_AF-A0A941RBV2-F1
#
_entry.id   AF-A0A941RBV2-F1
#
_cell.length_a   1.000
_cell.length_b   1.000
_cell.length_c   1.000
_cell.angle_alpha   90.00
_cell.angle_beta   90.00
_cell.angle_gamma   90.00
#
_symmetry.space_group_name_H-M   'P 1'
#
loop_
_entity.id
_entity.type
_entity.pdbx_description
1 polymer ?
#
loop_
_entity_poly.entity_id
_entity_poly.type
_entity_poly.pdbx_seq_one_letter_code
_entity_poly.pdbx_strand_id
1 'polypeptide(L)'
;MTSSTLDSVEAKFPPTIELFSKDRTILEQNAMVFRPFGLDEQGHTIRDLSGVSIRAVTVFLEKLVTTQEGPSAGQAAVEELCRLLNARIKDPVYHVTPEFLKTPWNSYSYEFASYLYEFCEQISGDSRFAFKAGAEKISPIMLALTRPFSISQIFTMFPYFGNKFTSGSAEFRVVEVTSTTAVVAMRFTERTLRQFGPYRRRCACLVCQSAQGIMIAMASRIHGLSRAETIETSCIGNDDAWCQWTIRWQEERRYGKRFWRKTSLVEQPRPLVPTPEAFSEAARGQAGLLPTAPLPVESRTHAQHHFTWYLWGGLSGLVLMAGVGIVNPMVSLGEVLLVGLCPILIIGILVNRRLLRESERREALIQEQITFVESRHEELREAYLEQEQMRVELRRKVAQLTALHRAGLSFGSTFERDTLLHQVLEALTHELNYNSAMVSMFDAGQQTVQHIRLIGAPPEVETFAQSCRISITDPDSPEGTVVLQGHPLLVKDIELIRHLLHPLNQRLAELSQTKALVVVPIKTKDRIWGMLTVDRSHNQTVTEDDLELMTTVASQVSIALDNASAYQQIEEWNEGLEVKVKERTEALEQADRLRAQFLSHVSHELRTPLTSIKGFIQNLLDGLTGPLNEKQQRYLVRMSENSDRLVRMIEDLLDRTRIETGRLEVQPVDIELEPCLADVLEQLRPLAHAKQQTLEFYSADTRVVVWADRDRLIQTVVNLVQNSIKFTPSGGTVTVICTMPNHRTATVLVRDTGPGIPSECLDKIFDPFFRIQQGHRTGPKGLGLGLSIVKTLVELQGGEVTARNRPEGGAELSFTIPIHATTTPQKPESQATEQHILVVDDDPDIQQWLHDRLKARGYLPCSALDGRQALALLQSREFDGMILDIGIGQIDGLEVLRRVRMTNQRLPILMITASGSQELAMKAIGLGAQAYLLKPFDTHQLQQTMDRWLQRV
;
A
#
# COMPACT_ATOMS: atom_id res chain seq x y z
N MET A 1 11.60 62.37 -14.04
CA MET A 1 10.41 63.14 -13.65
C MET A 1 9.21 62.25 -13.99
N THR A 2 8.64 61.59 -12.98
CA THR A 2 7.26 61.82 -12.46
C THR A 2 6.18 61.38 -13.46
N SER A 3 5.09 60.68 -13.16
CA SER A 3 4.49 60.08 -11.96
C SER A 3 3.16 59.50 -12.49
N SER A 4 2.73 58.35 -11.96
CA SER A 4 1.33 57.93 -11.76
C SER A 4 0.30 58.08 -12.90
N THR A 5 -0.21 56.95 -13.40
CA THR A 5 -1.64 56.57 -13.30
C THR A 5 -1.85 55.19 -13.95
N LEU A 6 -1.56 54.14 -13.18
CA LEU A 6 -2.08 52.79 -13.39
C LEU A 6 -2.37 52.23 -11.99
N ASP A 7 -3.37 52.83 -11.35
CA ASP A 7 -3.99 52.28 -10.15
C ASP A 7 -5.31 51.58 -10.56
N SER A 8 -5.49 50.40 -9.97
CA SER A 8 -6.75 49.67 -9.76
C SER A 8 -7.40 48.93 -10.94
N VAL A 9 -6.88 47.74 -11.25
CA VAL A 9 -7.74 46.55 -11.19
C VAL A 9 -7.00 45.52 -10.35
N GLU A 10 -7.30 45.53 -9.05
CA GLU A 10 -6.89 44.49 -8.12
C GLU A 10 -7.30 43.13 -8.68
N ALA A 11 -6.31 42.30 -8.99
CA ALA A 11 -6.50 40.86 -8.97
C ALA A 11 -6.98 40.52 -7.55
N LYS A 12 -8.25 40.13 -7.41
CA LYS A 12 -8.75 39.50 -6.19
C LYS A 12 -7.99 38.18 -6.01
N PHE A 13 -6.83 38.26 -5.38
CA PHE A 13 -6.29 37.15 -4.62
C PHE A 13 -7.41 36.65 -3.70
N PRO A 14 -7.61 35.32 -3.55
CA PRO A 14 -8.43 34.84 -2.45
C PRO A 14 -7.90 35.50 -1.17
N PRO A 15 -8.78 35.96 -0.25
CA PRO A 15 -8.35 36.71 0.91
C PRO A 15 -7.20 35.96 1.56
N THR A 16 -6.07 36.63 1.76
CA THR A 16 -4.93 36.09 2.51
C THR A 16 -5.49 35.68 3.85
N ILE A 17 -5.80 34.40 4.03
CA ILE A 17 -6.41 33.90 5.26
C ILE A 17 -5.39 34.20 6.34
N GLU A 18 -5.73 35.08 7.27
CA GLU A 18 -4.89 35.37 8.42
C GLU A 18 -4.73 34.08 9.21
N LEU A 19 -3.54 33.52 9.18
CA LEU A 19 -3.24 32.28 9.89
C LEU A 19 -3.08 32.61 11.38
N PHE A 20 -3.70 31.80 12.22
CA PHE A 20 -3.55 31.93 13.67
C PHE A 20 -2.22 31.36 14.16
N SER A 21 -1.78 31.79 15.36
CA SER A 21 -0.59 31.23 15.99
C SER A 21 -0.76 29.75 16.31
N LYS A 22 0.34 29.05 16.59
CA LYS A 22 0.33 27.64 16.96
C LYS A 22 -0.42 27.34 18.27
N ASP A 23 -0.65 28.36 19.11
CA ASP A 23 -1.32 28.21 20.40
C ASP A 23 -2.84 28.13 20.26
N ARG A 24 -3.39 28.56 19.12
CA ARG A 24 -4.82 28.47 18.82
C ARG A 24 -5.13 27.13 18.18
N THR A 25 -6.12 26.44 18.73
CA THR A 25 -6.46 25.07 18.35
C THR A 25 -7.70 25.04 17.45
N ILE A 26 -7.78 24.02 16.59
CA ILE A 26 -8.96 23.82 15.74
C ILE A 26 -10.25 23.55 16.57
N LEU A 27 -10.10 23.21 17.85
CA LEU A 27 -11.23 23.02 18.78
C LEU A 27 -12.03 24.31 19.03
N GLU A 28 -11.45 25.49 18.78
CA GLU A 28 -12.16 26.76 18.82
C GLU A 28 -13.22 26.88 17.70
N GLN A 29 -13.09 26.10 16.63
CA GLN A 29 -14.06 26.05 15.55
C GLN A 29 -15.23 25.12 15.92
N ASN A 30 -16.44 25.67 15.98
CA ASN A 30 -17.63 25.00 16.52
C ASN A 30 -18.05 23.73 15.77
N ALA A 31 -17.75 23.62 14.48
CA ALA A 31 -18.08 22.45 13.68
C ALA A 31 -17.11 22.27 12.51
N MET A 32 -16.88 21.01 12.11
CA MET A 32 -16.07 20.67 10.93
C MET A 32 -16.67 21.32 9.67
N VAL A 33 -15.82 21.85 8.81
CA VAL A 33 -16.25 22.40 7.51
C VAL A 33 -16.39 21.27 6.49
N PHE A 34 -15.42 20.36 6.46
CA PHE A 34 -15.34 19.26 5.51
C PHE A 34 -15.98 17.99 6.08
N ARG A 35 -16.46 17.13 5.18
CA ARG A 35 -16.95 15.80 5.56
C ARG A 35 -15.80 14.97 6.14
N PRO A 36 -16.04 14.21 7.22
CA PRO A 36 -14.97 13.49 7.91
C PRO A 36 -14.53 12.22 7.18
N PHE A 37 -15.41 11.58 6.41
CA PHE A 37 -15.17 10.35 5.65
C PHE A 37 -16.27 10.17 4.57
N GLY A 38 -16.12 9.18 3.68
CA GLY A 38 -17.07 8.91 2.60
C GLY A 38 -16.77 9.71 1.33
N LEU A 39 -17.77 10.40 0.78
CA LEU A 39 -17.61 11.25 -0.42
C LEU A 39 -17.52 12.73 -0.02
N ASP A 40 -16.54 13.44 -0.57
CA ASP A 40 -16.41 14.90 -0.39
C ASP A 40 -17.56 15.66 -1.09
N GLU A 41 -17.55 16.99 -0.98
CA GLU A 41 -18.58 17.86 -1.58
C GLU A 41 -18.62 17.78 -3.12
N GLN A 42 -17.59 17.22 -3.75
CA GLN A 42 -17.46 17.05 -5.19
C GLN A 42 -17.77 15.61 -5.63
N GLY A 43 -18.14 14.73 -4.70
CA GLY A 43 -18.46 13.33 -4.99
C GLY A 43 -17.25 12.40 -5.08
N HIS A 44 -16.03 12.87 -4.76
CA HIS A 44 -14.85 12.02 -4.74
C HIS A 44 -14.71 11.31 -3.39
N THR A 45 -14.21 10.08 -3.40
CA THR A 45 -13.90 9.37 -2.15
C THR A 45 -12.80 10.09 -1.38
N ILE A 46 -13.07 10.40 -0.10
CA ILE A 46 -12.09 10.95 0.83
C ILE A 46 -11.06 9.85 1.14
N ARG A 47 -9.80 10.07 0.76
CA ARG A 47 -8.69 9.10 0.90
C ARG A 47 -7.46 9.72 1.56
N ASP A 48 -7.63 10.84 2.25
CA ASP A 48 -6.53 11.65 2.75
C ASP A 48 -5.72 10.90 3.83
N LEU A 49 -6.40 10.23 4.76
CA LEU A 49 -5.78 9.41 5.79
C LEU A 49 -6.48 8.04 5.94
N SER A 50 -5.67 6.96 6.00
CA SER A 50 -6.17 5.60 6.16
C SER A 50 -6.80 5.32 7.54
N GLY A 51 -7.78 4.42 7.58
CA GLY A 51 -8.41 3.95 8.81
C GLY A 51 -7.45 3.20 9.74
N VAL A 52 -6.42 2.55 9.18
CA VAL A 52 -5.30 1.98 9.97
C VAL A 52 -4.63 3.06 10.84
N SER A 53 -4.46 4.27 10.32
CA SER A 53 -3.87 5.38 11.06
C SER A 53 -4.77 5.90 12.18
N ILE A 54 -6.08 6.01 11.93
CA ILE A 54 -7.06 6.46 12.94
C ILE A 54 -7.20 5.40 14.03
N ARG A 55 -7.32 4.12 13.65
CA ARG A 55 -7.34 2.99 14.59
C ARG A 55 -6.13 3.01 15.52
N ALA A 56 -4.92 3.18 14.98
CA ALA A 56 -3.71 3.21 15.80
C ALA A 56 -3.74 4.34 16.85
N VAL A 57 -4.26 5.52 16.47
CA VAL A 57 -4.44 6.64 17.38
C VAL A 57 -5.47 6.32 18.48
N THR A 58 -6.63 5.78 18.09
CA THR A 58 -7.71 5.43 19.03
C THR A 58 -7.30 4.33 20.01
N VAL A 59 -6.65 3.27 19.52
CA VAL A 59 -6.16 2.17 20.36
C VAL A 59 -5.02 2.65 21.28
N PHE A 60 -4.18 3.56 20.80
CA PHE A 60 -3.14 4.16 21.64
C PHE A 60 -3.73 5.01 22.77
N LEU A 61 -4.78 5.80 22.50
CA LEU A 61 -5.51 6.53 23.55
C LEU A 61 -6.06 5.58 24.62
N GLU A 62 -6.80 4.55 24.19
CA GLU A 62 -7.38 3.54 25.07
C GLU A 62 -6.30 2.90 25.94
N LYS A 63 -5.21 2.44 25.33
CA LYS A 63 -4.08 1.81 26.04
C LYS A 63 -3.41 2.77 27.02
N LEU A 64 -3.19 4.01 26.63
CA LEU A 64 -2.54 5.03 27.46
C LEU A 64 -3.37 5.30 28.72
N VAL A 65 -4.67 5.57 28.55
CA VAL A 65 -5.59 5.83 29.66
C VAL A 65 -5.80 4.57 30.51
N THR A 66 -5.90 3.39 29.89
CA THR A 66 -5.95 2.11 30.62
C THR A 66 -4.75 1.91 31.53
N THR A 67 -3.56 2.31 31.08
CA THR A 67 -2.33 2.20 31.87
C THR A 67 -2.30 3.20 33.03
N GLN A 68 -2.91 4.37 32.87
CA GLN A 68 -2.94 5.43 33.88
C GLN A 68 -4.04 5.25 34.93
N GLU A 69 -5.23 4.83 34.50
CA GLU A 69 -6.48 4.89 35.30
C GLU A 69 -7.28 3.58 35.31
N GLY A 70 -6.85 2.56 34.56
CA GLY A 70 -7.45 1.23 34.53
C GLY A 70 -8.37 0.94 33.32
N PRO A 71 -8.79 -0.32 33.12
CA PRO A 71 -9.45 -0.76 31.87
C PRO A 71 -10.75 -0.04 31.54
N SER A 72 -11.60 0.22 32.54
CA SER A 72 -12.87 0.93 32.37
C SER A 72 -12.68 2.38 31.94
N ALA A 73 -11.63 3.05 32.45
CA ALA A 73 -11.29 4.42 32.07
C ALA A 73 -10.82 4.51 30.62
N GLY A 74 -10.08 3.51 30.13
CA GLY A 74 -9.67 3.45 28.72
C GLY A 74 -10.83 3.34 27.74
N GLN A 75 -11.83 2.50 28.05
CA GLN A 75 -13.04 2.39 27.24
C GLN A 75 -13.86 3.69 27.27
N ALA A 76 -14.06 4.26 28.46
CA ALA A 76 -14.75 5.53 28.63
C ALA A 76 -14.07 6.69 27.88
N ALA A 77 -12.73 6.70 27.82
CA ALA A 77 -11.97 7.68 27.06
C ALA A 77 -12.25 7.61 25.54
N VAL A 78 -12.41 6.41 24.98
CA VAL A 78 -12.75 6.26 23.55
C VAL A 78 -14.21 6.65 23.29
N GLU A 79 -15.12 6.34 24.20
CA GLU A 79 -16.52 6.78 24.12
C GLU A 79 -16.63 8.31 24.18
N GLU A 80 -15.90 8.94 25.10
CA GLU A 80 -15.83 10.40 25.24
C GLU A 80 -15.22 11.05 24.00
N LEU A 81 -14.17 10.46 23.42
CA LEU A 81 -13.61 10.89 22.15
C LEU A 81 -14.65 10.88 21.03
N CYS A 82 -15.44 9.80 20.90
CA CYS A 82 -16.50 9.72 19.89
C CYS A 82 -17.58 10.78 20.14
N ARG A 83 -17.97 11.01 21.40
CA ARG A 83 -18.94 12.04 21.78
C ARG A 83 -18.46 13.43 21.37
N LEU A 84 -17.20 13.77 21.67
CA LEU A 84 -16.59 15.05 21.34
C LEU A 84 -16.43 15.26 19.83
N LEU A 85 -16.03 14.22 19.09
CA LEU A 85 -15.95 14.25 17.63
C LEU A 85 -17.33 14.46 17.00
N ASN A 86 -18.32 13.67 17.41
CA ASN A 86 -19.69 13.77 16.89
C ASN A 86 -20.32 15.13 17.19
N ALA A 87 -20.00 15.75 18.32
CA ALA A 87 -20.44 17.12 18.64
C ALA A 87 -19.93 18.17 17.64
N ARG A 88 -18.86 17.88 16.88
CA ARG A 88 -18.30 18.76 15.85
C ARG A 88 -18.73 18.36 14.43
N ILE A 89 -19.35 17.20 14.25
CA ILE A 89 -19.84 16.71 12.96
C ILE A 89 -21.29 17.21 12.77
N LYS A 90 -21.55 17.97 11.70
CA LYS A 90 -22.87 18.61 11.49
C LYS A 90 -23.96 17.63 11.08
N ASP A 91 -23.61 16.61 10.32
CA ASP A 91 -24.54 15.66 9.73
C ASP A 91 -24.44 14.31 10.47
N PRO A 92 -25.51 13.87 11.16
CA PRO A 92 -25.53 12.63 11.92
C PRO A 92 -25.21 11.37 11.12
N VAL A 93 -25.37 11.40 9.79
CA VAL A 93 -25.00 10.27 8.92
C VAL A 93 -23.50 9.96 9.01
N TYR A 94 -22.68 10.94 9.40
CA TYR A 94 -21.24 10.79 9.56
C TYR A 94 -20.80 10.66 11.03
N HIS A 95 -21.71 10.31 11.94
CA HIS A 95 -21.30 10.02 13.31
C HIS A 95 -20.45 8.75 13.41
N VAL A 96 -19.47 8.80 14.30
CA VAL A 96 -18.53 7.70 14.56
C VAL A 96 -18.87 7.00 15.88
N THR A 97 -18.59 5.70 15.93
CA THR A 97 -18.58 4.88 17.14
C THR A 97 -17.17 4.37 17.42
N PRO A 98 -16.89 3.86 18.65
CA PRO A 98 -15.60 3.23 18.95
C PRO A 98 -15.19 2.14 17.94
N GLU A 99 -16.13 1.29 17.54
CA GLU A 99 -15.93 0.22 16.55
C GLU A 99 -15.62 0.81 15.16
N PHE A 100 -16.33 1.89 14.79
CA PHE A 100 -16.11 2.57 13.52
C PHE A 100 -14.69 3.16 13.44
N LEU A 101 -14.22 3.84 14.50
CA LEU A 101 -12.85 4.38 14.55
C LEU A 101 -11.78 3.28 14.57
N LYS A 102 -12.10 2.11 15.14
CA LYS A 102 -11.21 0.94 15.19
C LYS A 102 -11.23 0.12 13.88
N THR A 103 -12.03 0.48 12.88
CA THR A 103 -12.12 -0.22 11.60
C THR A 103 -11.00 0.22 10.65
N PRO A 104 -10.11 -0.68 10.19
CA PRO A 104 -8.93 -0.29 9.41
C PRO A 104 -9.23 0.13 7.97
N TRP A 105 -10.40 -0.26 7.42
CA TRP A 105 -10.77 -0.09 6.02
C TRP A 105 -11.38 1.28 5.68
N ASN A 106 -11.66 2.10 6.70
CA ASN A 106 -12.21 3.44 6.51
C ASN A 106 -11.14 4.43 6.00
N SER A 107 -11.55 5.61 5.58
CA SER A 107 -10.66 6.71 5.19
C SER A 107 -11.23 8.04 5.64
N TYR A 108 -10.35 8.94 6.07
CA TYR A 108 -10.73 10.14 6.82
C TYR A 108 -10.05 11.40 6.26
N SER A 109 -10.67 12.55 6.48
CA SER A 109 -10.10 13.85 6.14
C SER A 109 -9.04 14.31 7.15
N TYR A 110 -8.16 15.22 6.75
CA TYR A 110 -7.14 15.79 7.64
C TYR A 110 -7.73 16.76 8.67
N GLU A 111 -8.86 17.41 8.36
CA GLU A 111 -9.62 18.19 9.36
C GLU A 111 -10.10 17.28 10.49
N PHE A 112 -10.74 16.15 10.16
CA PHE A 112 -11.19 15.16 11.14
C PHE A 112 -10.04 14.64 11.99
N ALA A 113 -8.92 14.28 11.36
CA ALA A 113 -7.72 13.83 12.08
C ALA A 113 -7.16 14.91 13.03
N SER A 114 -7.25 16.19 12.67
CA SER A 114 -6.78 17.29 13.52
C SER A 114 -7.64 17.42 14.80
N TYR A 115 -8.97 17.34 14.67
CA TYR A 115 -9.86 17.27 15.83
C TYR A 115 -9.60 16.03 16.70
N LEU A 116 -9.40 14.87 16.07
CA LEU A 116 -9.07 13.62 16.76
C LEU A 116 -7.83 13.80 17.64
N TYR A 117 -6.74 14.36 17.09
CA TYR A 117 -5.50 14.54 17.84
C TYR A 117 -5.66 15.47 19.04
N GLU A 118 -6.30 16.64 18.85
CA GLU A 118 -6.48 17.61 19.93
C GLU A 118 -7.39 17.08 21.04
N PHE A 119 -8.47 16.35 20.69
CA PHE A 119 -9.30 15.70 21.70
C PHE A 119 -8.56 14.57 22.42
N CYS A 120 -7.74 13.79 21.72
CA CYS A 120 -6.92 12.77 22.39
C CYS A 120 -5.87 13.41 23.32
N GLU A 121 -5.25 14.54 22.94
CA GLU A 121 -4.36 15.32 23.79
C GLU A 121 -5.11 15.84 25.03
N GLN A 122 -6.33 16.35 24.86
CA GLN A 122 -7.18 16.83 25.96
C GLN A 122 -7.61 15.70 26.92
N ILE A 123 -8.01 14.54 26.38
CA ILE A 123 -8.46 13.39 27.18
C ILE A 123 -7.29 12.72 27.92
N SER A 124 -6.15 12.55 27.25
CA SER A 124 -4.98 11.88 27.85
C SER A 124 -4.10 12.80 28.71
N GLY A 125 -4.25 14.12 28.59
CA GLY A 125 -3.38 15.10 29.23
C GLY A 125 -1.93 15.10 28.71
N ASP A 126 -1.64 14.42 27.60
CA ASP A 126 -0.29 14.25 27.07
C ASP A 126 -0.04 15.18 25.87
N SER A 127 0.68 16.29 26.08
CA SER A 127 1.02 17.25 25.02
C SER A 127 1.92 16.70 23.90
N ARG A 128 2.45 15.47 24.07
CA ARG A 128 3.19 14.73 23.03
C ARG A 128 2.40 13.55 22.47
N PHE A 129 1.08 13.53 22.67
CA PHE A 129 0.23 12.43 22.25
C PHE A 129 0.35 12.14 20.75
N ALA A 130 0.25 13.15 19.88
CA ALA A 130 0.33 12.97 18.42
C ALA A 130 1.65 12.30 17.98
N PHE A 131 2.77 12.68 18.60
CA PHE A 131 4.08 12.08 18.39
C PHE A 131 4.13 10.61 18.83
N LYS A 132 3.66 10.31 20.04
CA LYS A 132 3.67 8.94 20.58
C LYS A 132 2.70 8.02 19.82
N ALA A 133 1.51 8.50 19.50
CA ALA A 133 0.53 7.80 18.69
C ALA A 133 1.05 7.54 17.26
N GLY A 134 1.86 8.45 16.71
CA GLY A 134 2.55 8.25 15.44
C GLY A 134 3.43 6.99 15.41
N ALA A 135 4.15 6.71 16.49
CA ALA A 135 4.99 5.52 16.60
C ALA A 135 4.21 4.20 16.48
N GLU A 136 2.92 4.21 16.83
CA GLU A 136 2.02 3.06 16.76
C GLU A 136 1.44 2.80 15.35
N LYS A 137 1.58 3.75 14.41
CA LYS A 137 0.98 3.66 13.07
C LYS A 137 1.71 2.74 12.10
N ILE A 138 2.90 2.25 12.43
CA ILE A 138 3.66 1.37 11.55
C ILE A 138 2.92 0.03 11.43
N SER A 139 2.40 -0.26 10.24
CA SER A 139 1.63 -1.48 10.01
C SER A 139 2.52 -2.74 10.07
N PRO A 140 1.98 -3.89 10.47
CA PRO A 140 2.72 -5.16 10.46
C PRO A 140 3.27 -5.51 9.07
N ILE A 141 2.53 -5.20 8.00
CA ILE A 141 2.96 -5.39 6.61
C ILE A 141 4.19 -4.54 6.30
N MET A 142 4.20 -3.26 6.72
CA MET A 142 5.37 -2.41 6.54
C MET A 142 6.58 -2.94 7.32
N LEU A 143 6.38 -3.41 8.57
CA LEU A 143 7.46 -4.03 9.35
C LEU A 143 8.03 -5.28 8.65
N ALA A 144 7.17 -6.13 8.10
CA ALA A 144 7.59 -7.34 7.38
C ALA A 144 8.33 -7.02 6.06
N LEU A 145 7.79 -6.12 5.24
CA LEU A 145 8.36 -5.75 3.94
C LEU A 145 9.68 -4.99 4.06
N THR A 146 9.87 -4.21 5.13
CA THR A 146 11.07 -3.39 5.32
C THR A 146 12.19 -4.13 6.05
N ARG A 147 11.89 -5.23 6.74
CA ARG A 147 12.85 -6.04 7.51
C ARG A 147 14.12 -6.48 6.75
N PRO A 148 14.08 -6.82 5.45
CA PRO A 148 15.27 -7.22 4.69
C PRO A 148 16.22 -6.06 4.35
N PHE A 149 15.80 -4.81 4.52
CA PHE A 149 16.53 -3.62 4.09
C PHE A 149 17.15 -2.90 5.29
N SER A 150 18.35 -2.34 5.12
CA SER A 150 18.95 -1.46 6.15
C SER A 150 18.11 -0.20 6.37
N ILE A 151 18.25 0.45 7.53
CA ILE A 151 17.54 1.72 7.81
C ILE A 151 17.81 2.79 6.74
N SER A 152 19.04 2.89 6.25
CA SER A 152 19.38 3.81 5.15
C SER A 152 18.62 3.51 3.86
N GLN A 153 18.46 2.23 3.49
CA GLN A 153 17.68 1.81 2.33
C GLN A 153 16.18 2.08 2.53
N ILE A 154 15.67 1.86 3.74
CA ILE A 154 14.27 2.16 4.09
C ILE A 154 13.99 3.66 3.93
N PHE A 155 14.87 4.53 4.45
CA PHE A 155 14.73 5.98 4.27
C PHE A 155 14.90 6.40 2.81
N THR A 156 15.78 5.77 2.04
CA THR A 156 15.91 6.02 0.59
C THR A 156 14.61 5.72 -0.16
N MET A 157 13.91 4.64 0.23
CA MET A 157 12.63 4.24 -0.35
C MET A 157 11.42 4.98 0.26
N PHE A 158 11.63 5.84 1.27
CA PHE A 158 10.56 6.49 2.02
C PHE A 158 9.60 7.32 1.15
N PRO A 159 10.03 8.07 0.11
CA PRO A 159 9.10 8.79 -0.78
C PRO A 159 8.12 7.87 -1.48
N TYR A 160 8.56 6.66 -1.87
CA TYR A 160 7.70 5.68 -2.54
C TYR A 160 6.59 5.18 -1.60
N PHE A 161 6.94 4.86 -0.36
CA PHE A 161 5.95 4.43 0.64
C PHE A 161 5.08 5.61 1.11
N GLY A 162 5.68 6.73 1.49
CA GLY A 162 4.98 7.91 2.01
C GLY A 162 3.97 8.49 1.04
N ASN A 163 4.32 8.60 -0.25
CA ASN A 163 3.38 9.10 -1.27
C ASN A 163 2.25 8.11 -1.57
N LYS A 164 2.52 6.80 -1.47
CA LYS A 164 1.50 5.75 -1.64
C LYS A 164 0.49 5.74 -0.50
N PHE A 165 0.92 5.98 0.75
CA PHE A 165 0.03 5.96 1.93
C PHE A 165 -0.73 7.27 2.19
N THR A 166 -0.35 8.36 1.54
CA THR A 166 -1.05 9.65 1.63
C THR A 166 -2.02 9.89 0.48
N SER A 167 -2.12 8.99 -0.50
CA SER A 167 -3.03 9.12 -1.65
C SER A 167 -2.94 10.48 -2.36
N GLY A 168 -1.74 11.09 -2.39
CA GLY A 168 -1.53 12.41 -2.98
C GLY A 168 -1.94 13.60 -2.13
N SER A 169 -2.23 13.44 -0.83
CA SER A 169 -2.56 14.53 0.09
C SER A 169 -1.31 15.25 0.65
N ALA A 170 -0.19 14.55 0.74
CA ALA A 170 1.11 15.12 1.08
C ALA A 170 2.21 14.52 0.18
N GLU A 171 3.24 15.32 -0.07
CA GLU A 171 4.39 14.96 -0.87
C GLU A 171 5.60 14.79 0.05
N PHE A 172 6.24 13.62 -0.01
CA PHE A 172 7.48 13.33 0.67
C PHE A 172 8.66 13.34 -0.31
N ARG A 173 9.76 13.93 0.14
CA ARG A 173 11.06 13.88 -0.54
C ARG A 173 12.16 13.56 0.46
N VAL A 174 13.21 12.95 -0.05
CA VAL A 174 14.43 12.69 0.70
C VAL A 174 15.49 13.61 0.13
N VAL A 175 16.06 14.45 0.99
CA VAL A 175 17.10 15.41 0.63
C VAL A 175 18.46 14.72 0.65
N GLU A 176 18.73 13.95 1.70
CA GLU A 176 20.00 13.26 1.90
C GLU A 176 19.79 12.01 2.76
N VAL A 177 20.51 10.92 2.45
CA VAL A 177 20.59 9.74 3.31
C VAL A 177 22.03 9.30 3.42
N THR A 178 22.48 9.06 4.65
CA THR A 178 23.78 8.47 4.98
C THR A 178 23.58 7.14 5.72
N SER A 179 24.66 6.52 6.21
CA SER A 179 24.57 5.29 7.01
C SER A 179 23.86 5.49 8.37
N THR A 180 23.78 6.73 8.86
CA THR A 180 23.29 7.07 10.21
C THR A 180 22.28 8.22 10.26
N THR A 181 22.08 8.91 9.14
CA THR A 181 21.19 10.07 9.07
C THR A 181 20.32 10.03 7.83
N ALA A 182 19.10 10.54 7.93
CA ALA A 182 18.24 10.84 6.79
C ALA A 182 17.63 12.23 6.97
N VAL A 183 17.62 13.02 5.91
CA VAL A 183 16.91 14.29 5.85
C VAL A 183 15.68 14.10 4.98
N VAL A 184 14.50 14.15 5.62
CA VAL A 184 13.20 13.94 4.98
C VAL A 184 12.43 15.24 5.01
N ALA A 185 11.84 15.60 3.87
CA ALA A 185 10.99 16.77 3.71
C ALA A 185 9.57 16.34 3.32
N MET A 186 8.57 16.99 3.93
CA MET A 186 7.16 16.78 3.67
C MET A 186 6.48 18.12 3.37
N ARG A 187 5.58 18.13 2.37
CA ARG A 187 4.71 19.26 2.07
C ARG A 187 3.28 18.81 1.85
N PHE A 188 2.32 19.56 2.35
CA PHE A 188 0.89 19.32 2.08
C PHE A 188 0.49 19.85 0.70
N THR A 189 -0.46 19.19 0.07
CA THR A 189 -1.11 19.76 -1.12
C THR A 189 -1.99 20.95 -0.77
N GLU A 190 -2.29 21.80 -1.75
CA GLU A 190 -3.26 22.90 -1.60
C GLU A 190 -4.63 22.41 -1.10
N ARG A 191 -5.07 21.22 -1.55
CA ARG A 191 -6.30 20.58 -1.08
C ARG A 191 -6.27 20.35 0.43
N THR A 192 -5.18 19.79 0.96
CA THR A 192 -5.03 19.53 2.40
C THR A 192 -4.86 20.83 3.20
N LEU A 193 -4.10 21.79 2.67
CA LEU A 193 -3.92 23.10 3.31
C LEU A 193 -5.21 23.91 3.42
N ARG A 194 -6.19 23.68 2.54
CA ARG A 194 -7.55 24.25 2.65
C ARG A 194 -8.36 23.63 3.80
N GLN A 195 -8.16 22.34 4.09
CA GLN A 195 -8.85 21.67 5.20
C GLN A 195 -8.47 22.22 6.56
N PHE A 196 -7.25 22.73 6.72
CA PHE A 196 -6.81 23.31 7.98
C PHE A 196 -7.31 24.75 8.20
N GLY A 197 -7.71 25.45 7.14
CA GLY A 197 -8.20 26.83 7.24
C GLY A 197 -7.24 27.77 7.99
N PRO A 198 -7.75 28.67 8.84
CA PRO A 198 -6.95 29.58 9.67
C PRO A 198 -6.04 28.88 10.70
N TYR A 199 -6.36 27.63 11.07
CA TYR A 199 -5.61 26.85 12.08
C TYR A 199 -4.44 26.05 11.49
N ARG A 200 -4.08 26.33 10.23
CA ARG A 200 -3.00 25.68 9.48
C ARG A 200 -1.74 25.44 10.28
N ARG A 201 -1.28 26.42 11.07
CA ARG A 201 -0.01 26.29 11.82
C ARG A 201 -0.07 25.17 12.86
N ARG A 202 -1.15 25.09 13.64
CA ARG A 202 -1.34 24.06 14.67
C ARG A 202 -1.64 22.69 14.04
N CYS A 203 -2.53 22.62 13.05
CA CYS A 203 -2.85 21.36 12.36
C CYS A 203 -1.62 20.76 11.66
N ALA A 204 -0.82 21.58 10.98
CA ALA A 204 0.44 21.13 10.39
C ALA A 204 1.40 20.60 11.45
N CYS A 205 1.50 21.26 12.61
CA CYS A 205 2.34 20.81 13.73
C CYS A 205 1.93 19.40 14.22
N LEU A 206 0.63 19.14 14.42
CA LEU A 206 0.13 17.82 14.87
C LEU A 206 0.47 16.70 13.89
N VAL A 207 0.27 16.96 12.59
CA VAL A 207 0.60 15.98 11.55
C VAL A 207 2.12 15.79 11.43
N CYS A 208 2.91 16.87 11.51
CA CYS A 208 4.36 16.83 11.49
C CYS A 208 4.89 16.02 12.70
N GLN A 209 4.32 16.20 13.91
CA GLN A 209 4.63 15.38 15.09
C GLN A 209 4.30 13.89 14.89
N SER A 210 3.13 13.58 14.33
CA SER A 210 2.76 12.18 14.05
C SER A 210 3.70 11.52 13.05
N ALA A 211 4.10 12.24 11.99
CA ALA A 211 5.07 11.75 11.01
C ALA A 211 6.45 11.51 11.63
N GLN A 212 6.93 12.41 12.49
CA GLN A 212 8.17 12.21 13.25
C GLN A 212 8.12 10.94 14.11
N GLY A 213 6.99 10.69 14.78
CA GLY A 213 6.77 9.48 15.57
C GLY A 213 6.94 8.20 14.75
N ILE A 214 6.38 8.16 13.54
CA ILE A 214 6.53 7.04 12.59
C ILE A 214 8.01 6.83 12.26
N MET A 215 8.71 7.88 11.84
CA MET A 215 10.09 7.78 11.36
C MET A 215 11.08 7.36 12.45
N ILE A 216 10.88 7.83 13.70
CA ILE A 216 11.69 7.38 14.84
C ILE A 216 11.43 5.91 15.16
N ALA A 217 10.16 5.51 15.15
CA ALA A 217 9.77 4.16 15.50
C ALA A 217 10.21 3.12 14.45
N MET A 218 10.44 3.51 13.20
CA MET A 218 10.98 2.60 12.17
C MET A 218 12.33 1.99 12.59
N ALA A 219 13.25 2.82 13.10
CA ALA A 219 14.58 2.36 13.52
C ALA A 219 14.53 1.35 14.67
N SER A 220 13.66 1.61 15.66
CA SER A 220 13.54 0.73 16.83
C SER A 220 12.68 -0.51 16.57
N ARG A 221 11.60 -0.41 15.78
CA ARG A 221 10.68 -1.53 15.54
C ARG A 221 11.16 -2.50 14.46
N ILE A 222 11.91 -2.03 13.46
CA ILE A 222 12.37 -2.89 12.36
C ILE A 222 13.66 -3.62 12.74
N HIS A 223 14.65 -2.89 13.30
CA HIS A 223 16.00 -3.41 13.56
C HIS A 223 16.41 -3.37 15.04
N GLY A 224 15.50 -3.05 15.97
CA GLY A 224 15.80 -3.06 17.40
C GLY A 224 16.82 -2.01 17.83
N LEU A 225 17.07 -0.97 17.03
CA LEU A 225 18.09 0.04 17.32
C LEU A 225 17.67 0.93 18.50
N SER A 226 18.61 1.19 19.40
CA SER A 226 18.40 2.08 20.55
C SER A 226 18.45 3.55 20.12
N ARG A 227 17.28 4.22 20.26
CA ARG A 227 17.08 5.68 20.25
C ARG A 227 17.46 6.38 18.94
N ALA A 228 16.52 6.40 17.98
CA ALA A 228 16.56 7.38 16.89
C ALA A 228 16.08 8.75 17.40
N GLU A 229 16.73 9.82 16.95
CA GLU A 229 16.41 11.20 17.28
C GLU A 229 15.96 11.94 16.03
N THR A 230 15.03 12.87 16.18
CA THR A 230 14.61 13.78 15.10
C THR A 230 14.93 15.21 15.50
N ILE A 231 15.56 15.94 14.59
CA ILE A 231 15.77 17.38 14.69
C ILE A 231 14.92 18.05 13.62
N GLU A 232 13.98 18.91 14.02
CA GLU A 232 13.20 19.72 13.10
C GLU A 232 14.06 20.88 12.58
N THR A 233 14.18 20.99 11.26
CA THR A 233 14.97 22.03 10.58
C THR A 233 14.10 23.11 9.95
N SER A 234 12.89 22.75 9.51
CA SER A 234 11.87 23.69 9.01
C SER A 234 10.49 23.10 9.22
N CYS A 235 9.45 23.93 9.32
CA CYS A 235 8.10 23.48 9.58
C CYS A 235 7.07 24.40 8.92
N ILE A 236 6.10 23.81 8.23
CA ILE A 236 4.93 24.56 7.70
C ILE A 236 4.17 25.25 8.83
N GLY A 237 4.26 24.74 10.06
CA GLY A 237 3.74 25.40 11.24
C GLY A 237 4.39 26.77 11.55
N ASN A 238 5.62 27.01 11.08
CA ASN A 238 6.36 28.27 11.18
C ASN A 238 6.33 29.07 9.87
N ASP A 239 5.36 28.78 8.98
CA ASP A 239 5.22 29.39 7.65
C ASP A 239 6.35 29.03 6.66
N ASP A 240 7.13 27.98 6.92
CA ASP A 240 8.07 27.43 5.94
C ASP A 240 7.34 26.67 4.81
N ALA A 241 7.95 26.59 3.63
CA ALA A 241 7.37 25.86 2.50
C ALA A 241 7.33 24.32 2.69
N TRP A 242 8.18 23.78 3.57
CA TRP A 242 8.35 22.35 3.82
C TRP A 242 8.53 22.08 5.32
N CYS A 243 7.91 21.01 5.84
CA CYS A 243 8.33 20.40 7.09
C CYS A 243 9.56 19.53 6.79
N GLN A 244 10.74 19.87 7.31
CA GLN A 244 11.97 19.10 7.10
C GLN A 244 12.54 18.65 8.43
N TRP A 245 12.94 17.37 8.48
CA TRP A 245 13.49 16.76 9.68
C TRP A 245 14.75 15.98 9.35
N THR A 246 15.75 16.10 10.22
CA THR A 246 16.91 15.23 10.23
C THR A 246 16.67 14.11 11.23
N ILE A 247 16.51 12.89 10.73
CA ILE A 247 16.45 11.68 11.53
C ILE A 247 17.88 11.17 11.70
N ARG A 248 18.30 10.95 12.93
CA ARG A 248 19.59 10.37 13.28
C ARG A 248 19.35 9.06 14.02
N TRP A 249 20.00 8.00 13.59
CA TRP A 249 20.02 6.72 14.28
C TRP A 249 21.47 6.30 14.52
N GLN A 250 21.68 5.48 15.55
CA GLN A 250 22.98 4.84 15.74
C GLN A 250 23.22 3.88 14.59
N GLU A 251 24.44 3.93 14.03
CA GLU A 251 24.83 3.08 12.91
C GLU A 251 24.46 1.63 13.18
N GLU A 252 23.88 0.99 12.17
CA GLU A 252 23.61 -0.44 12.16
C GLU A 252 24.95 -1.11 12.46
N ARG A 253 25.16 -1.56 13.70
CA ARG A 253 26.25 -2.49 13.98
C ARG A 253 25.96 -3.65 13.06
N ARG A 254 26.72 -3.79 11.97
CA ARG A 254 26.76 -5.01 11.17
C ARG A 254 26.89 -6.18 12.15
N TYR A 255 25.78 -6.85 12.44
CA TYR A 255 25.80 -8.17 13.05
C TYR A 255 26.14 -9.14 11.93
N GLY A 256 27.42 -9.05 11.60
CA GLY A 256 28.12 -9.64 10.48
C GLY A 256 29.58 -9.32 10.72
N LYS A 257 30.10 -9.94 11.80
CA LYS A 257 31.45 -9.87 12.39
C LYS A 257 31.66 -8.78 13.46
N ARG A 258 31.83 -9.27 14.70
CA ARG A 258 32.41 -8.64 15.91
C ARG A 258 31.45 -8.00 16.91
N PHE A 259 30.85 -8.88 17.73
CA PHE A 259 31.03 -8.74 19.18
C PHE A 259 32.46 -9.19 19.51
N TRP A 260 33.42 -8.28 19.35
CA TRP A 260 34.69 -8.17 20.10
C TRP A 260 35.28 -6.80 19.74
N ARG A 261 35.53 -6.03 20.80
CA ARG A 261 36.30 -4.77 20.89
C ARG A 261 35.56 -3.44 20.63
N LYS A 262 35.00 -2.86 21.70
CA LYS A 262 35.57 -1.60 22.25
C LYS A 262 36.81 -2.05 23.04
N THR A 263 38.02 -1.50 22.95
CA THR A 263 38.57 -0.16 22.67
C THR A 263 39.72 -0.33 21.65
N SER A 264 40.25 0.64 20.93
CA SER A 264 40.30 2.10 21.05
C SER A 264 40.67 2.69 19.69
N LEU A 265 40.46 4.00 19.52
CA LEU A 265 41.19 4.83 18.57
C LEU A 265 42.67 4.43 18.48
N VAL A 266 43.19 4.27 17.26
CA VAL A 266 44.21 5.11 16.61
C VAL A 266 44.28 4.65 15.14
N GLU A 267 44.54 5.61 14.27
CA GLU A 267 44.37 5.66 12.81
C GLU A 267 44.85 4.45 11.98
N GLN A 268 44.16 4.26 10.85
CA GLN A 268 44.48 3.27 9.82
C GLN A 268 45.86 3.50 9.18
N PRO A 269 46.49 2.42 8.68
CA PRO A 269 46.63 2.35 7.22
C PRO A 269 46.29 0.98 6.60
N ARG A 270 46.09 1.03 5.28
CA ARG A 270 45.70 0.00 4.31
C ARG A 270 46.61 -1.24 4.24
N PRO A 271 46.13 -2.34 3.62
CA PRO A 271 46.76 -3.65 3.68
C PRO A 271 47.92 -3.79 2.69
N LEU A 272 49.05 -4.33 3.17
CA LEU A 272 50.13 -4.85 2.33
C LEU A 272 50.18 -6.37 2.50
N VAL A 273 49.93 -7.07 1.40
CA VAL A 273 50.32 -8.46 1.16
C VAL A 273 51.84 -8.55 1.32
N PRO A 274 52.41 -9.49 2.11
CA PRO A 274 53.85 -9.66 2.14
C PRO A 274 54.31 -10.54 0.97
N THR A 275 55.10 -9.94 0.10
CA THR A 275 56.03 -10.59 -0.84
C THR A 275 57.15 -11.32 -0.08
N PRO A 276 57.80 -12.34 -0.70
CA PRO A 276 58.83 -13.17 -0.06
C PRO A 276 60.22 -12.51 -0.01
N GLU A 277 60.30 -11.20 0.30
CA GLU A 277 61.57 -10.45 0.38
C GLU A 277 61.78 -9.70 1.71
N ALA A 278 60.84 -9.77 2.65
CA ALA A 278 60.95 -9.06 3.94
C ALA A 278 61.58 -9.88 5.08
N PHE A 279 62.35 -10.92 4.77
CA PHE A 279 63.16 -11.64 5.78
C PHE A 279 64.51 -10.95 6.10
N SER A 280 64.77 -9.76 5.56
CA SER A 280 66.10 -9.13 5.63
C SER A 280 66.27 -8.00 6.66
N GLU A 281 65.22 -7.37 7.20
CA GLU A 281 65.42 -6.14 8.01
C GLU A 281 64.66 -6.05 9.35
N ALA A 282 63.62 -6.85 9.59
CA ALA A 282 62.91 -6.85 10.87
C ALA A 282 63.55 -7.74 11.95
N ALA A 283 64.66 -8.42 11.64
CA ALA A 283 65.53 -9.10 12.61
C ALA A 283 66.65 -8.20 13.18
N ARG A 284 66.72 -6.92 12.80
CA ARG A 284 67.80 -5.98 13.22
C ARG A 284 67.37 -4.93 14.24
N GLY A 285 66.14 -4.93 14.72
CA GLY A 285 65.57 -3.80 15.47
C GLY A 285 65.02 -4.09 16.87
N GLN A 286 65.30 -5.24 17.48
CA GLN A 286 65.04 -5.47 18.92
C GLN A 286 65.83 -6.67 19.47
N ALA A 287 67.01 -6.90 18.89
CA ALA A 287 68.10 -7.61 19.57
C ALA A 287 68.78 -6.64 20.55
N GLY A 288 68.04 -6.24 21.58
CA GLY A 288 68.56 -5.51 22.73
C GLY A 288 69.16 -6.50 23.72
N LEU A 289 70.43 -6.85 23.49
CA LEU A 289 71.40 -7.28 24.50
C LEU A 289 70.92 -8.29 25.56
N LEU A 290 70.82 -9.56 25.17
CA LEU A 290 71.53 -10.56 25.96
C LEU A 290 72.96 -10.58 25.41
N PRO A 291 73.98 -10.15 26.16
CA PRO A 291 75.34 -10.38 25.73
C PRO A 291 75.57 -11.90 25.79
N THR A 292 75.42 -12.55 24.64
CA THR A 292 76.22 -13.73 24.29
C THR A 292 77.66 -13.26 24.08
N ALA A 293 78.27 -12.72 25.14
CA ALA A 293 79.71 -12.66 25.19
C ALA A 293 80.16 -14.12 25.25
N PRO A 294 81.02 -14.61 24.33
CA PRO A 294 81.80 -15.78 24.69
C PRO A 294 82.46 -15.41 26.01
N LEU A 295 82.26 -16.23 27.06
CA LEU A 295 83.02 -16.09 28.29
C LEU A 295 84.45 -15.79 27.86
N PRO A 296 85.02 -14.60 28.16
CA PRO A 296 86.43 -14.44 28.01
C PRO A 296 86.97 -15.44 29.02
N VAL A 297 87.40 -16.58 28.50
CA VAL A 297 88.24 -17.50 29.23
C VAL A 297 89.52 -16.70 29.44
N GLU A 298 89.53 -15.83 30.46
CA GLU A 298 90.71 -15.18 31.03
C GLU A 298 91.56 -16.28 31.66
N SER A 299 92.12 -17.13 30.80
CA SER A 299 92.98 -18.25 31.17
C SER A 299 94.45 -17.86 31.20
N ARG A 300 94.79 -16.57 31.02
CA ARG A 300 96.21 -16.16 30.87
C ARG A 300 96.70 -15.00 31.74
N THR A 301 95.85 -14.23 32.42
CA THR A 301 96.29 -13.06 33.22
C THR A 301 96.55 -13.38 34.70
N HIS A 302 95.81 -14.31 35.31
CA HIS A 302 96.00 -14.65 36.72
C HIS A 302 97.31 -15.40 37.02
N ALA A 303 97.76 -16.28 36.12
CA ALA A 303 99.01 -17.02 36.30
C ALA A 303 100.25 -16.10 36.35
N GLN A 304 100.24 -15.00 35.57
CA GLN A 304 101.32 -14.00 35.59
C GLN A 304 101.37 -13.24 36.92
N HIS A 305 100.22 -12.86 37.48
CA HIS A 305 100.19 -12.20 38.78
C HIS A 305 100.65 -13.13 39.91
N HIS A 306 100.19 -14.38 39.98
CA HIS A 306 100.67 -15.28 41.03
C HIS A 306 102.17 -15.57 40.94
N PHE A 307 102.72 -15.70 39.73
CA PHE A 307 104.15 -15.84 39.51
C PHE A 307 104.96 -14.65 40.07
N THR A 308 104.49 -13.42 39.86
CA THR A 308 105.16 -12.23 40.42
C THR A 308 105.16 -12.20 41.95
N TRP A 309 104.12 -12.69 42.61
CA TRP A 309 104.06 -12.73 44.08
C TRP A 309 105.03 -13.78 44.65
N TYR A 310 105.13 -14.96 44.03
CA TYR A 310 106.14 -15.95 44.40
C TYR A 310 107.57 -15.42 44.14
N LEU A 311 107.77 -14.63 43.07
CA LEU A 311 109.05 -13.98 42.77
C LEU A 311 109.46 -12.96 43.86
N TRP A 312 108.53 -12.10 44.30
CA TRP A 312 108.76 -11.16 45.41
C TRP A 312 108.95 -11.87 46.76
N GLY A 313 108.25 -12.99 46.98
CA GLY A 313 108.48 -13.89 48.11
C GLY A 313 109.89 -14.49 48.13
N GLY A 314 110.37 -14.95 46.97
CA GLY A 314 111.75 -15.43 46.82
C GLY A 314 112.79 -14.32 47.03
N LEU A 315 112.54 -13.12 46.49
CA LEU A 315 113.45 -11.99 46.62
C LEU A 315 113.56 -11.52 48.08
N SER A 316 112.44 -11.39 48.78
CA SER A 316 112.40 -11.05 50.21
C SER A 316 113.02 -12.14 51.08
N GLY A 317 112.82 -13.42 50.73
CA GLY A 317 113.50 -14.55 51.34
C GLY A 317 115.02 -14.47 51.22
N LEU A 318 115.54 -14.14 50.04
CA LEU A 318 116.97 -13.92 49.80
C LEU A 318 117.55 -12.76 50.61
N VAL A 319 116.82 -11.64 50.72
CA VAL A 319 117.22 -10.49 51.54
C VAL A 319 117.27 -10.86 53.03
N LEU A 320 116.29 -11.62 53.52
CA LEU A 320 116.28 -12.12 54.90
C LEU A 320 117.42 -13.10 55.17
N MET A 321 117.74 -14.00 54.22
CA MET A 321 118.89 -14.90 54.34
C MET A 321 120.20 -14.11 54.45
N ALA A 322 120.39 -13.10 53.59
CA ALA A 322 121.56 -12.23 53.62
C ALA A 322 121.64 -11.43 54.93
N GLY A 323 120.52 -10.87 55.39
CA GLY A 323 120.47 -10.10 56.64
C GLY A 323 120.80 -10.94 57.88
N VAL A 324 120.21 -12.13 58.01
CA VAL A 324 120.49 -13.04 59.14
C VAL A 324 121.95 -13.53 59.12
N GLY A 325 122.47 -13.86 57.93
CA GLY A 325 123.87 -14.26 57.76
C GLY A 325 124.88 -13.16 58.11
N ILE A 326 124.55 -11.88 57.87
CA ILE A 326 125.41 -10.74 58.20
C ILE A 326 125.35 -10.39 59.70
N VAL A 327 124.16 -10.42 60.30
CA VAL A 327 123.95 -9.99 61.69
C VAL A 327 124.43 -11.04 62.70
N ASN A 328 124.40 -12.33 62.34
CA ASN A 328 124.83 -13.39 63.25
C ASN A 328 125.55 -14.55 62.51
N PRO A 329 126.90 -14.51 62.42
CA PRO A 329 127.68 -15.52 61.69
C PRO A 329 127.75 -16.90 62.38
N MET A 330 127.09 -17.09 63.53
CA MET A 330 127.04 -18.38 64.27
C MET A 330 125.83 -19.25 63.90
N VAL A 331 124.92 -18.77 63.03
CA VAL A 331 123.69 -19.48 62.65
C VAL A 331 124.00 -20.55 61.60
N SER A 332 123.38 -21.74 61.71
CA SER A 332 123.62 -22.85 60.78
C SER A 332 123.01 -22.58 59.40
N LEU A 333 123.62 -23.12 58.33
CA LEU A 333 123.12 -22.98 56.96
C LEU A 333 121.65 -23.44 56.82
N GLY A 334 121.25 -24.47 57.57
CA GLY A 334 119.88 -24.99 57.57
C GLY A 334 118.85 -24.00 58.13
N GLU A 335 119.20 -23.25 59.18
CA GLU A 335 118.30 -22.25 59.79
C GLU A 335 118.15 -21.02 58.90
N VAL A 336 119.22 -20.58 58.23
CA VAL A 336 119.16 -19.48 57.26
C VAL A 336 118.27 -19.85 56.08
N LEU A 337 118.41 -21.07 55.55
CA LEU A 337 117.54 -21.60 54.49
C LEU A 337 116.06 -21.64 54.90
N LEU A 338 115.78 -22.02 56.15
CA LEU A 338 114.42 -22.07 56.70
C LEU A 338 113.78 -20.67 56.75
N VAL A 339 114.52 -19.66 57.22
CA VAL A 339 114.03 -18.27 57.32
C VAL A 339 113.73 -17.69 55.94
N GLY A 340 114.56 -17.97 54.92
CA GLY A 340 114.29 -17.48 53.57
C GLY A 340 113.14 -18.21 52.84
N LEU A 341 112.72 -19.41 53.30
CA LEU A 341 111.56 -20.12 52.76
C LEU A 341 110.22 -19.62 53.36
N CYS A 342 110.23 -19.05 54.55
CA CYS A 342 109.02 -18.56 55.24
C CYS A 342 108.17 -17.56 54.40
N PRO A 343 108.74 -16.54 53.72
CA PRO A 343 107.96 -15.61 52.90
C PRO A 343 107.24 -16.28 51.74
N ILE A 344 107.87 -17.27 51.10
CA ILE A 344 107.29 -18.04 49.99
C ILE A 344 106.09 -18.86 50.47
N LEU A 345 106.22 -19.55 51.61
CA LEU A 345 105.12 -20.32 52.23
C LEU A 345 103.93 -19.44 52.64
N ILE A 346 104.20 -18.28 53.26
CA ILE A 346 103.15 -17.34 53.67
C ILE A 346 102.40 -16.78 52.45
N ILE A 347 103.13 -16.39 51.40
CA ILE A 347 102.53 -15.92 50.14
C ILE A 347 101.72 -17.04 49.47
N GLY A 348 102.22 -18.28 49.48
CA GLY A 348 101.48 -19.43 48.95
C GLY A 348 100.15 -19.68 49.68
N ILE A 349 100.15 -19.59 51.01
CA ILE A 349 98.92 -19.72 51.81
C ILE A 349 97.94 -18.57 51.51
N LEU A 350 98.42 -17.32 51.40
CA LEU A 350 97.60 -16.16 51.08
C LEU A 350 96.97 -16.25 49.69
N VAL A 351 97.75 -16.67 48.68
CA VAL A 351 97.26 -16.90 47.32
C VAL A 351 96.21 -18.00 47.30
N ASN A 352 96.45 -19.13 47.98
CA ASN A 352 95.50 -20.23 48.03
C ASN A 352 94.18 -19.83 48.72
N ARG A 353 94.25 -19.11 49.85
CA ARG A 353 93.06 -18.57 50.54
C ARG A 353 92.28 -17.58 49.67
N ARG A 354 92.97 -16.79 48.84
CA ARG A 354 92.31 -15.86 47.91
C ARG A 354 91.58 -16.60 46.79
N LEU A 355 92.21 -17.62 46.21
CA LEU A 355 91.61 -18.44 45.15
C LEU A 355 90.36 -19.19 45.64
N LEU A 356 90.41 -19.77 46.85
CA LEU A 356 89.25 -20.40 47.48
C LEU A 356 88.08 -19.40 47.62
N ARG A 357 88.33 -18.19 48.14
CA ARG A 357 87.29 -17.15 48.25
C ARG A 357 86.73 -16.68 46.92
N GLU A 358 87.57 -16.60 45.88
CA GLU A 358 87.11 -16.24 44.54
C GLU A 358 86.26 -17.37 43.90
N SER A 359 86.60 -18.64 44.18
CA SER A 359 85.80 -19.81 43.77
C SER A 359 84.44 -19.83 44.45
N GLU A 360 84.39 -19.67 45.77
CA GLU A 360 83.15 -19.63 46.55
C GLU A 360 82.22 -18.50 46.07
N ARG A 361 82.78 -17.33 45.74
CA ARG A 361 82.01 -16.21 45.17
C ARG A 361 81.45 -16.52 43.79
N ARG A 362 82.19 -17.22 42.94
CA ARG A 362 81.70 -17.64 41.61
C ARG A 362 80.61 -18.69 41.72
N GLU A 363 80.76 -19.67 42.61
CA GLU A 363 79.72 -20.68 42.87
C GLU A 363 78.44 -20.05 43.40
N ALA A 364 78.54 -19.12 44.35
CA ALA A 364 77.37 -18.39 44.87
C ALA A 364 76.61 -17.64 43.78
N LEU A 365 77.33 -16.94 42.88
CA LEU A 365 76.73 -16.15 41.81
C LEU A 365 76.08 -17.03 40.72
N ILE A 366 76.70 -18.18 40.41
CA ILE A 366 76.11 -19.18 39.49
C ILE A 366 74.83 -19.75 40.11
N GLN A 367 74.84 -20.06 41.40
CA GLN A 367 73.66 -20.60 42.09
C GLN A 367 72.51 -19.59 42.16
N GLU A 368 72.82 -18.31 42.33
CA GLU A 368 71.85 -17.21 42.28
C GLU A 368 71.25 -17.05 40.88
N GLN A 369 72.05 -17.19 39.81
CA GLN A 369 71.56 -17.14 38.43
C GLN A 369 70.68 -18.34 38.08
N ILE A 370 71.04 -19.55 38.53
CA ILE A 370 70.24 -20.76 38.31
C ILE A 370 68.88 -20.62 38.98
N THR A 371 68.84 -20.24 40.26
CA THR A 371 67.59 -20.06 41.01
C THR A 371 66.71 -18.97 40.42
N PHE A 372 67.29 -17.87 39.93
CA PHE A 372 66.55 -16.83 39.21
C PHE A 372 65.91 -17.35 37.91
N VAL A 373 66.64 -18.15 37.11
CA VAL A 373 66.12 -18.74 35.87
C VAL A 373 65.02 -19.76 36.15
N GLU A 374 65.20 -20.61 37.16
CA GLU A 374 64.20 -21.60 37.58
C GLU A 374 62.90 -20.92 38.03
N SER A 375 62.99 -19.87 38.84
CA SER A 375 61.83 -19.08 39.27
C SER A 375 61.09 -18.45 38.09
N ARG A 376 61.81 -17.88 37.11
CA ARG A 376 61.20 -17.33 35.89
C ARG A 376 60.56 -18.39 35.01
N HIS A 377 61.15 -19.57 34.95
CA HIS A 377 60.58 -20.68 34.17
C HIS A 377 59.27 -21.19 34.80
N GLU A 378 59.18 -21.21 36.13
CA GLU A 378 57.95 -21.61 36.82
C GLU A 378 56.83 -20.58 36.63
N GLU A 379 57.12 -19.27 36.79
CA GLU A 379 56.16 -18.19 36.49
C GLU A 379 55.62 -18.27 35.05
N LEU A 380 56.50 -18.53 34.07
CA LEU A 380 56.10 -18.63 32.67
C LEU A 380 55.24 -19.87 32.40
N ARG A 381 55.50 -20.97 33.12
CA ARG A 381 54.76 -22.22 33.02
C ARG A 381 53.35 -22.07 33.59
N GLU A 382 53.20 -21.43 34.75
CA GLU A 382 51.89 -21.12 35.33
C GLU A 382 51.07 -20.23 34.39
N ALA A 383 51.65 -19.16 33.85
CA ALA A 383 50.97 -18.29 32.90
C ALA A 383 50.53 -19.02 31.61
N TYR A 384 51.35 -19.96 31.11
CA TYR A 384 51.00 -20.78 29.96
C TYR A 384 49.83 -21.74 30.25
N LEU A 385 49.80 -22.36 31.44
CA LEU A 385 48.71 -23.25 31.85
C LEU A 385 47.39 -22.48 32.00
N GLU A 386 47.42 -21.29 32.62
CA GLU A 386 46.24 -20.41 32.71
C GLU A 386 45.74 -20.00 31.32
N GLN A 387 46.64 -19.65 30.41
CA GLN A 387 46.29 -19.27 29.04
C GLN A 387 45.62 -20.42 28.28
N GLU A 388 46.12 -21.65 28.40
CA GLU A 388 45.52 -22.80 27.71
C GLU A 388 44.17 -23.18 28.31
N GLN A 389 43.99 -23.07 29.64
CA GLN A 389 42.69 -23.24 30.29
C GLN A 389 41.66 -22.23 29.79
N MET A 390 42.01 -20.93 29.76
CA MET A 390 41.14 -19.89 29.20
C MET A 390 40.81 -20.14 27.72
N ARG A 391 41.76 -20.67 26.94
CA ARG A 391 41.55 -20.97 25.52
C ARG A 391 40.55 -22.11 25.32
N VAL A 392 40.62 -23.15 26.15
CA VAL A 392 39.67 -24.27 26.13
C VAL A 392 38.28 -23.80 26.54
N GLU A 393 38.16 -22.99 27.59
CA GLU A 393 36.88 -22.44 28.04
C GLU A 393 36.24 -21.54 26.96
N LEU A 394 37.02 -20.65 26.34
CA LEU A 394 36.54 -19.78 25.28
C LEU A 394 36.06 -20.58 24.05
N ARG A 395 36.81 -21.64 23.65
CA ARG A 395 36.37 -22.53 22.56
C ARG A 395 35.06 -23.22 22.88
N ARG A 396 34.89 -23.69 24.12
CA ARG A 396 33.64 -24.31 24.59
C ARG A 396 32.47 -23.32 24.52
N LYS A 397 32.64 -22.08 25.01
CA LYS A 397 31.61 -21.04 24.96
C LYS A 397 31.24 -20.64 23.52
N VAL A 398 32.22 -20.52 22.63
CA VAL A 398 31.96 -20.23 21.20
C VAL A 398 31.17 -21.36 20.53
N ALA A 399 31.49 -22.62 20.83
CA ALA A 399 30.74 -23.77 20.29
C ALA A 399 29.28 -23.77 20.77
N GLN A 400 29.04 -23.54 22.07
CA GLN A 400 27.68 -23.46 22.64
C GLN A 400 26.86 -22.32 22.02
N LEU A 401 27.43 -21.11 21.88
CA LEU A 401 26.75 -19.98 21.24
C LEU A 401 26.44 -20.23 19.76
N THR A 402 27.32 -20.94 19.06
CA THR A 402 27.12 -21.28 17.64
C THR A 402 25.99 -22.29 17.46
N ALA A 403 25.92 -23.30 18.31
CA ALA A 403 24.80 -24.26 18.35
C ALA A 403 23.48 -23.54 18.64
N LEU A 404 23.44 -22.69 19.66
CA LEU A 404 22.25 -21.92 20.01
C LEU A 404 21.80 -20.98 18.88
N HIS A 405 22.72 -20.31 18.20
CA HIS A 405 22.38 -19.45 17.06
C HIS A 405 21.79 -20.25 15.89
N ARG A 406 22.35 -21.43 15.59
CA ARG A 406 21.84 -22.31 14.53
C ARG A 406 20.45 -22.85 14.86
N ALA A 407 20.26 -23.32 16.08
CA ALA A 407 18.96 -23.77 16.59
C ALA A 407 17.92 -22.64 16.50
N GLY A 408 18.26 -21.42 16.92
CA GLY A 408 17.39 -20.24 16.83
C GLY A 408 16.97 -19.88 15.40
N LEU A 409 17.87 -20.02 14.41
CA LEU A 409 17.54 -19.82 12.99
C LEU A 409 16.56 -20.89 12.47
N SER A 410 16.72 -22.15 12.89
CA SER A 410 15.80 -23.24 12.55
C SER A 410 14.40 -22.97 13.12
N PHE A 411 14.32 -22.58 14.39
CA PHE A 411 13.05 -22.30 15.08
C PHE A 411 12.27 -21.16 14.40
N GLY A 412 12.95 -20.11 13.98
CA GLY A 412 12.32 -18.96 13.32
C GLY A 412 11.81 -19.23 11.90
N SER A 413 12.15 -20.37 11.30
CA SER A 413 11.76 -20.75 9.94
C SER A 413 10.56 -21.71 9.86
N THR A 414 10.11 -22.23 11.01
CA THR A 414 9.01 -23.19 11.09
C THR A 414 7.75 -22.51 11.63
N PHE A 415 6.65 -22.63 10.90
CA PHE A 415 5.35 -22.04 11.27
C PHE A 415 4.38 -23.06 11.88
N GLU A 416 4.76 -24.33 11.90
CA GLU A 416 3.99 -25.40 12.53
C GLU A 416 4.45 -25.65 13.95
N ARG A 417 3.51 -25.56 14.90
CA ARG A 417 3.79 -25.69 16.33
C ARG A 417 4.43 -27.02 16.71
N ASP A 418 3.90 -28.15 16.24
CA ASP A 418 4.41 -29.48 16.66
C ASP A 418 5.81 -29.76 16.11
N THR A 419 6.04 -29.38 14.86
CA THR A 419 7.33 -29.47 14.18
C THR A 419 8.39 -28.61 14.89
N LEU A 420 8.02 -27.39 15.28
CA LEU A 420 8.87 -26.50 16.07
C LEU A 420 9.26 -27.13 17.41
N LEU A 421 8.30 -27.63 18.18
CA LEU A 421 8.57 -28.20 19.51
C LEU A 421 9.48 -29.42 19.42
N HIS A 422 9.33 -30.25 18.39
CA HIS A 422 10.20 -31.40 18.17
C HIS A 422 11.66 -30.99 17.87
N GLN A 423 11.87 -30.06 16.94
CA GLN A 423 13.20 -29.54 16.59
C GLN A 423 13.91 -28.91 17.79
N VAL A 424 13.17 -28.21 18.66
CA VAL A 424 13.72 -27.63 19.89
C VAL A 424 14.27 -28.72 20.80
N LEU A 425 13.50 -29.76 21.05
CA LEU A 425 13.91 -30.86 21.93
C LEU A 425 15.08 -31.67 21.34
N GLU A 426 15.11 -31.86 20.02
CA GLU A 426 16.25 -32.48 19.34
C GLU A 426 17.53 -31.64 19.46
N ALA A 427 17.46 -30.32 19.27
CA ALA A 427 18.62 -29.44 19.40
C ALA A 427 19.19 -29.44 20.83
N LEU A 428 18.32 -29.47 21.85
CA LEU A 428 18.74 -29.53 23.26
C LEU A 428 19.47 -30.86 23.57
N THR A 429 18.96 -31.97 23.07
CA THR A 429 19.55 -33.30 23.34
C THR A 429 20.80 -33.57 22.50
N HIS A 430 20.78 -33.29 21.19
CA HIS A 430 21.84 -33.66 20.26
C HIS A 430 22.93 -32.59 20.08
N GLU A 431 22.59 -31.30 20.11
CA GLU A 431 23.58 -30.22 19.90
C GLU A 431 24.15 -29.69 21.22
N LEU A 432 23.31 -29.60 22.27
CA LEU A 432 23.71 -29.08 23.58
C LEU A 432 24.05 -30.19 24.60
N ASN A 433 23.90 -31.46 24.20
CA ASN A 433 24.25 -32.65 24.99
C ASN A 433 23.53 -32.73 26.35
N TYR A 434 22.25 -32.32 26.40
CA TYR A 434 21.39 -32.68 27.53
C TYR A 434 20.94 -34.13 27.42
N ASN A 435 20.69 -34.77 28.56
CA ASN A 435 20.38 -36.20 28.61
C ASN A 435 18.95 -36.45 28.14
N SER A 436 18.00 -35.67 28.67
CA SER A 436 16.65 -35.56 28.16
C SER A 436 16.18 -34.11 28.14
N ALA A 437 15.16 -33.85 27.31
CA ALA A 437 14.53 -32.55 27.18
C ALA A 437 13.01 -32.71 27.04
N MET A 438 12.25 -31.87 27.73
CA MET A 438 10.79 -31.95 27.80
C MET A 438 10.14 -30.58 27.63
N VAL A 439 9.07 -30.52 26.84
CA VAL A 439 8.18 -29.36 26.77
C VAL A 439 6.86 -29.69 27.44
N SER A 440 6.41 -28.79 28.32
CA SER A 440 5.11 -28.87 28.98
C SER A 440 4.34 -27.59 28.71
N MET A 441 3.05 -27.72 28.39
CA MET A 441 2.18 -26.58 28.12
C MET A 441 1.31 -26.27 29.34
N PHE A 442 1.12 -24.98 29.61
CA PHE A 442 0.32 -24.49 30.72
C PHE A 442 -1.00 -23.91 30.22
N ASP A 443 -2.10 -24.44 30.73
CA ASP A 443 -3.43 -23.86 30.57
C ASP A 443 -3.73 -22.99 31.79
N ALA A 444 -3.66 -21.67 31.60
CA ALA A 444 -3.92 -20.69 32.65
C ALA A 444 -5.38 -20.68 33.13
N GLY A 445 -6.34 -21.09 32.29
CA GLY A 445 -7.76 -21.11 32.67
C GLY A 445 -8.10 -22.27 33.60
N GLN A 446 -7.45 -23.41 33.41
CA GLN A 446 -7.62 -24.60 34.26
C GLN A 446 -6.51 -24.75 35.31
N GLN A 447 -5.50 -23.89 35.27
CA GLN A 447 -4.25 -24.01 36.02
C GLN A 447 -3.62 -25.40 35.93
N THR A 448 -3.66 -26.02 34.74
CA THR A 448 -3.08 -27.35 34.52
C THR A 448 -1.86 -27.29 33.63
N VAL A 449 -0.83 -28.07 33.98
CA VAL A 449 0.33 -28.36 33.13
C VAL A 449 0.16 -29.75 32.53
N GLN A 450 0.36 -29.85 31.22
CA GLN A 450 0.41 -31.12 30.50
C GLN A 450 1.78 -31.27 29.84
N HIS A 451 2.45 -32.40 30.05
CA HIS A 451 3.68 -32.69 29.32
C HIS A 451 3.32 -33.10 27.89
N ILE A 452 3.82 -32.34 26.91
CA ILE A 452 3.47 -32.56 25.50
C ILE A 452 4.44 -33.53 24.85
N ARG A 453 5.74 -33.41 25.17
CA ARG A 453 6.78 -34.20 24.51
C ARG A 453 8.04 -34.28 25.36
N LEU A 454 8.66 -35.46 25.38
CA LEU A 454 9.92 -35.77 26.06
C LEU A 454 10.83 -36.49 25.06
N ILE A 455 12.08 -36.03 24.90
CA ILE A 455 13.11 -36.69 24.07
C ILE A 455 14.31 -37.03 24.96
N GLY A 456 14.98 -38.15 24.70
CA GLY A 456 16.15 -38.59 25.47
C GLY A 456 15.85 -39.53 26.64
N ALA A 457 14.64 -40.08 26.69
CA ALA A 457 14.21 -41.09 27.67
C ALA A 457 13.70 -42.37 26.97
N PRO A 458 13.64 -43.52 27.66
CA PRO A 458 13.03 -44.74 27.10
C PRO A 458 11.56 -44.52 26.67
N PRO A 459 11.06 -45.19 25.61
CA PRO A 459 9.71 -44.96 25.07
C PRO A 459 8.58 -45.12 26.11
N GLU A 460 8.76 -46.01 27.09
CA GLU A 460 7.81 -46.21 28.19
C GLU A 460 7.68 -44.96 29.08
N VAL A 461 8.80 -44.25 29.29
CA VAL A 461 8.85 -43.01 30.08
C VAL A 461 8.27 -41.84 29.31
N GLU A 462 8.51 -41.76 27.99
CA GLU A 462 7.88 -40.76 27.12
C GLU A 462 6.35 -40.90 27.13
N THR A 463 5.84 -42.12 26.99
CA THR A 463 4.39 -42.40 27.01
C THR A 463 3.79 -42.04 28.36
N PHE A 464 4.47 -42.37 29.46
CA PHE A 464 4.04 -41.98 30.80
C PHE A 464 4.01 -40.46 30.99
N ALA A 465 5.05 -39.75 30.54
CA ALA A 465 5.10 -38.29 30.60
C ALA A 465 3.92 -37.65 29.85
N GLN A 466 3.64 -38.08 28.62
CA GLN A 466 2.52 -37.57 27.82
C GLN A 466 1.13 -37.79 28.47
N SER A 467 0.99 -38.81 29.31
CA SER A 467 -0.24 -39.09 30.05
C SER A 467 -0.46 -38.20 31.28
N CYS A 468 0.59 -37.51 31.74
CA CYS A 468 0.54 -36.71 32.95
C CYS A 468 -0.11 -35.34 32.71
N ARG A 469 -1.15 -35.07 33.49
CA ARG A 469 -1.81 -33.76 33.59
C ARG A 469 -1.85 -33.35 35.06
N ILE A 470 -1.21 -32.25 35.38
CA ILE A 470 -0.93 -31.83 36.76
C ILE A 470 -1.65 -30.51 37.01
N SER A 471 -2.43 -30.44 38.08
CA SER A 471 -3.05 -29.20 38.53
C SER A 471 -2.07 -28.42 39.40
N ILE A 472 -1.79 -27.17 39.05
CA ILE A 472 -0.84 -26.30 39.73
C ILE A 472 -1.61 -25.25 40.53
N THR A 473 -1.87 -25.57 41.80
CA THR A 473 -2.59 -24.68 42.72
C THR A 473 -1.68 -23.97 43.71
N ASP A 474 -0.46 -24.47 43.91
CA ASP A 474 0.51 -23.93 44.86
C ASP A 474 1.60 -23.11 44.14
N PRO A 475 1.67 -21.78 44.34
CA PRO A 475 2.71 -20.92 43.76
C PRO A 475 4.13 -21.25 44.21
N ASP A 476 4.30 -21.86 45.39
CA ASP A 476 5.60 -22.17 45.97
C ASP A 476 6.10 -23.57 45.59
N SER A 477 5.27 -24.35 44.89
CA SER A 477 5.72 -25.59 44.25
C SER A 477 6.78 -25.32 43.16
N PRO A 478 7.67 -26.28 42.87
CA PRO A 478 8.67 -26.15 41.80
C PRO A 478 8.04 -25.78 40.44
N GLU A 479 6.90 -26.37 40.11
CA GLU A 479 6.14 -26.09 38.91
C GLU A 479 5.46 -24.72 38.99
N GLY A 480 4.85 -24.36 40.12
CA GLY A 480 4.22 -23.06 40.37
C GLY A 480 5.19 -21.88 40.24
N THR A 481 6.42 -22.05 40.72
CA THR A 481 7.51 -21.06 40.55
C THR A 481 7.74 -20.74 39.08
N VAL A 482 7.66 -21.74 38.20
CA VAL A 482 7.91 -21.56 36.78
C VAL A 482 6.68 -21.07 36.02
N VAL A 483 5.51 -21.70 36.19
CA VAL A 483 4.34 -21.41 35.35
C VAL A 483 3.38 -20.35 35.92
N LEU A 484 3.40 -20.12 37.25
CA LEU A 484 2.59 -19.07 37.90
C LEU A 484 3.40 -17.80 38.15
N GLN A 485 4.64 -17.93 38.64
CA GLN A 485 5.51 -16.76 38.91
C GLN A 485 6.38 -16.38 37.72
N GLY A 486 6.64 -17.31 36.79
CA GLY A 486 7.49 -17.06 35.63
C GLY A 486 8.98 -17.00 35.97
N HIS A 487 9.43 -17.61 37.06
CA HIS A 487 10.83 -17.65 37.46
C HIS A 487 11.49 -18.97 37.02
N PRO A 488 12.70 -18.94 36.44
CA PRO A 488 13.43 -20.15 36.09
C PRO A 488 13.95 -20.85 37.36
N LEU A 489 14.10 -22.18 37.31
CA LEU A 489 14.48 -23.02 38.43
C LEU A 489 15.70 -23.89 38.07
N LEU A 490 16.76 -23.78 38.88
CA LEU A 490 17.95 -24.63 38.81
C LEU A 490 17.95 -25.59 40.00
N VAL A 491 17.88 -26.90 39.72
CA VAL A 491 17.87 -27.94 40.75
C VAL A 491 19.14 -28.77 40.62
N LYS A 492 20.09 -28.54 41.54
CA LYS A 492 21.38 -29.25 41.55
C LYS A 492 21.28 -30.68 42.10
N ASP A 493 20.31 -30.91 42.98
CA ASP A 493 19.98 -32.21 43.55
C ASP A 493 18.47 -32.31 43.76
N ILE A 494 17.83 -33.20 43.01
CA ILE A 494 16.38 -33.39 43.02
C ILE A 494 15.90 -34.00 44.33
N GLU A 495 16.75 -34.74 45.06
CA GLU A 495 16.37 -35.37 46.33
C GLU A 495 16.00 -34.31 47.38
N LEU A 496 16.62 -33.13 47.32
CA LEU A 496 16.33 -32.00 48.21
C LEU A 496 14.91 -31.46 48.03
N ILE A 497 14.38 -31.53 46.81
CA ILE A 497 13.05 -31.00 46.47
C ILE A 497 12.02 -32.10 46.17
N ARG A 498 12.39 -33.38 46.28
CA ARG A 498 11.51 -34.51 45.90
C ARG A 498 10.15 -34.44 46.60
N HIS A 499 10.13 -34.06 47.88
CA HIS A 499 8.91 -33.93 48.67
C HIS A 499 8.01 -32.74 48.25
N LEU A 500 8.55 -31.77 47.50
CA LEU A 500 7.83 -30.60 46.98
C LEU A 500 7.29 -30.84 45.56
N LEU A 501 7.81 -31.84 44.84
CA LEU A 501 7.34 -32.19 43.50
C LEU A 501 5.98 -32.88 43.56
N HIS A 502 5.14 -32.68 42.55
CA HIS A 502 3.90 -33.43 42.40
C HIS A 502 4.17 -34.96 42.29
N PRO A 503 3.33 -35.86 42.82
CA PRO A 503 3.58 -37.32 42.79
C PRO A 503 3.85 -37.89 41.39
N LEU A 504 3.19 -37.35 40.37
CA LEU A 504 3.45 -37.72 38.96
C LEU A 504 4.86 -37.31 38.50
N ASN A 505 5.38 -36.17 38.96
CA ASN A 505 6.74 -35.71 38.66
C ASN A 505 7.80 -36.36 39.55
N GLN A 506 7.43 -36.84 40.74
CA GLN A 506 8.29 -37.74 41.53
C GLN A 506 8.50 -39.05 40.77
N ARG A 507 7.41 -39.65 40.27
CA ARG A 507 7.47 -40.88 39.47
C ARG A 507 8.20 -40.68 38.14
N LEU A 508 7.83 -39.58 37.47
CA LEU A 508 8.66 -38.70 36.64
C LEU A 508 10.18 -38.97 36.66
N ALA A 509 10.76 -38.38 37.71
CA ALA A 509 12.17 -38.37 38.04
C ALA A 509 12.75 -39.75 38.35
N GLU A 510 11.99 -40.64 39.01
CA GLU A 510 12.43 -42.01 39.31
C GLU A 510 12.65 -42.82 38.03
N LEU A 511 11.66 -42.79 37.12
CA LEU A 511 11.71 -43.55 35.86
C LEU A 511 12.79 -43.03 34.91
N SER A 512 13.04 -41.72 34.93
CA SER A 512 14.10 -41.06 34.14
C SER A 512 15.47 -41.08 34.82
N GLN A 513 15.57 -41.53 36.08
CA GLN A 513 16.77 -41.44 36.91
C GLN A 513 17.36 -40.02 36.99
N THR A 514 16.49 -39.01 36.95
CA THR A 514 16.89 -37.59 37.00
C THR A 514 17.51 -37.28 38.36
N LYS A 515 18.69 -36.65 38.37
CA LYS A 515 19.33 -36.15 39.60
C LYS A 515 19.38 -34.64 39.70
N ALA A 516 19.53 -33.97 38.58
CA ALA A 516 19.66 -32.53 38.51
C ALA A 516 19.01 -32.03 37.22
N LEU A 517 18.33 -30.89 37.29
CA LEU A 517 17.52 -30.38 36.18
C LEU A 517 17.48 -28.87 36.15
N VAL A 518 17.18 -28.34 34.97
CA VAL A 518 16.90 -26.93 34.71
C VAL A 518 15.48 -26.84 34.15
N VAL A 519 14.66 -25.97 34.73
CA VAL A 519 13.32 -25.66 34.25
C VAL A 519 13.23 -24.18 33.97
N VAL A 520 12.79 -23.82 32.77
CA VAL A 520 12.63 -22.42 32.36
C VAL A 520 11.23 -22.18 31.79
N PRO A 521 10.63 -21.01 32.03
CA PRO A 521 9.32 -20.68 31.49
C PRO A 521 9.41 -20.32 30.01
N ILE A 522 8.52 -20.89 29.20
CA ILE A 522 8.28 -20.43 27.83
C ILE A 522 7.24 -19.32 27.93
N LYS A 523 7.68 -18.05 27.89
CA LYS A 523 6.79 -16.90 28.10
C LYS A 523 7.05 -15.75 27.13
N THR A 524 5.99 -15.09 26.68
CA THR A 524 6.05 -13.77 26.02
C THR A 524 5.83 -12.69 27.08
N LYS A 525 5.84 -11.41 26.68
CA LYS A 525 5.61 -10.31 27.64
C LYS A 525 4.26 -10.39 28.34
N ASP A 526 3.25 -10.96 27.69
CA ASP A 526 1.85 -10.90 28.12
C ASP A 526 1.29 -12.27 28.56
N ARG A 527 2.05 -13.37 28.38
CA ARG A 527 1.56 -14.73 28.65
C ARG A 527 2.67 -15.74 28.90
N ILE A 528 2.44 -16.68 29.83
CA ILE A 528 3.25 -17.90 29.99
C ILE A 528 2.57 -19.03 29.19
N TRP A 529 3.29 -19.61 28.24
CA TRP A 529 2.83 -20.72 27.41
C TRP A 529 3.03 -22.07 28.08
N GLY A 530 4.07 -22.18 28.91
CA GLY A 530 4.45 -23.44 29.53
C GLY A 530 5.87 -23.39 30.07
N MET A 531 6.51 -24.55 30.12
CA MET A 531 7.87 -24.70 30.61
C MET A 531 8.67 -25.68 29.77
N LEU A 532 9.98 -25.43 29.71
CA LEU A 532 10.97 -26.26 29.06
C LEU A 532 11.91 -26.81 30.13
N THR A 533 12.06 -28.13 30.16
CA THR A 533 12.84 -28.86 31.17
C THR A 533 13.96 -29.63 30.50
N VAL A 534 15.17 -29.59 31.07
CA VAL A 534 16.31 -30.43 30.66
C VAL A 534 17.02 -31.01 31.88
N ASP A 535 17.63 -32.17 31.72
CA ASP A 535 18.44 -32.83 32.75
C ASP A 535 19.81 -33.30 32.22
N ARG A 536 20.73 -33.61 33.14
CA ARG A 536 22.03 -34.23 32.84
C ARG A 536 22.21 -35.50 33.67
N SER A 537 22.94 -36.47 33.12
CA SER A 537 23.19 -37.78 33.76
C SER A 537 24.27 -37.73 34.85
N HIS A 538 24.42 -38.85 35.57
CA HIS A 538 25.09 -39.05 36.88
C HIS A 538 26.50 -38.47 37.08
N ASN A 539 27.22 -38.08 36.01
CA ASN A 539 28.61 -37.58 36.07
C ASN A 539 28.76 -36.10 35.70
N GLN A 540 27.67 -35.37 35.42
CA GLN A 540 27.69 -33.95 35.06
C GLN A 540 26.68 -33.15 35.88
N THR A 541 27.14 -32.07 36.52
CA THR A 541 26.27 -31.14 37.26
C THR A 541 25.69 -30.08 36.32
N VAL A 542 24.41 -29.75 36.49
CA VAL A 542 23.81 -28.54 35.89
C VAL A 542 24.37 -27.29 36.57
N THR A 543 24.64 -26.26 35.77
CA THR A 543 25.32 -25.03 36.19
C THR A 543 24.45 -23.79 35.96
N GLU A 544 24.87 -22.64 36.49
CA GLU A 544 24.19 -21.36 36.23
C GLU A 544 24.24 -21.00 34.73
N ASP A 545 25.34 -21.35 34.05
CA ASP A 545 25.47 -21.19 32.60
C ASP A 545 24.39 -21.99 31.84
N ASP A 546 23.99 -23.18 32.33
CA ASP A 546 22.89 -23.95 31.75
C ASP A 546 21.53 -23.24 31.94
N LEU A 547 21.32 -22.58 33.09
CA LEU A 547 20.10 -21.81 33.35
C LEU A 547 19.97 -20.61 32.41
N GLU A 548 21.05 -19.86 32.20
CA GLU A 548 21.10 -18.73 31.26
C GLU A 548 20.89 -19.18 29.82
N LEU A 549 21.54 -20.28 29.42
CA LEU A 549 21.42 -20.87 28.10
C LEU A 549 19.97 -21.29 27.82
N MET A 550 19.37 -22.05 28.75
CA MET A 550 18.00 -22.53 28.64
C MET A 550 17.00 -21.37 28.62
N THR A 551 17.21 -20.34 29.42
CA THR A 551 16.37 -19.12 29.41
C THR A 551 16.39 -18.46 28.03
N THR A 552 17.56 -18.40 27.40
CA THR A 552 17.73 -17.87 26.04
C THR A 552 16.98 -18.72 25.01
N VAL A 553 17.11 -20.05 25.09
CA VAL A 553 16.37 -20.97 24.20
C VAL A 553 14.86 -20.80 24.39
N ALA A 554 14.36 -20.80 25.62
CA ALA A 554 12.93 -20.64 25.90
C ALA A 554 12.37 -19.31 25.38
N SER A 555 13.15 -18.22 25.43
CA SER A 555 12.76 -16.94 24.83
C SER A 555 12.64 -17.03 23.31
N GLN A 556 13.57 -17.70 22.61
CA GLN A 556 13.48 -17.90 21.17
C GLN A 556 12.29 -18.78 20.77
N VAL A 557 12.06 -19.86 21.51
CA VAL A 557 10.92 -20.77 21.31
C VAL A 557 9.60 -20.04 21.52
N SER A 558 9.52 -19.19 22.54
CA SER A 558 8.35 -18.35 22.82
C SER A 558 8.00 -17.43 21.63
N ILE A 559 9.01 -16.76 21.05
CA ILE A 559 8.83 -15.91 19.87
C ILE A 559 8.35 -16.75 18.66
N ALA A 560 8.92 -17.92 18.45
CA ALA A 560 8.55 -18.79 17.33
C ALA A 560 7.11 -19.34 17.47
N LEU A 561 6.69 -19.73 18.68
CA LEU A 561 5.33 -20.17 18.97
C LEU A 561 4.29 -19.06 18.80
N ASP A 562 4.63 -17.84 19.20
CA ASP A 562 3.77 -16.66 19.03
C ASP A 562 3.60 -16.32 17.54
N ASN A 563 4.70 -16.38 16.77
CA ASN A 563 4.65 -16.21 15.32
C ASN A 563 3.79 -17.28 14.65
N ALA A 564 4.00 -18.56 14.97
CA ALA A 564 3.22 -19.67 14.41
C ALA A 564 1.71 -19.48 14.65
N SER A 565 1.34 -19.08 15.88
CA SER A 565 -0.06 -18.82 16.24
C SER A 565 -0.65 -17.62 15.49
N ALA A 566 0.13 -16.54 15.33
CA ALA A 566 -0.29 -15.35 14.60
C ALA A 566 -0.49 -15.64 13.09
N TYR A 567 0.38 -16.46 12.49
CA TYR A 567 0.24 -16.86 11.09
C TYR A 567 -1.05 -17.65 10.85
N GLN A 568 -1.35 -18.63 11.70
CA GLN A 568 -2.57 -19.42 11.58
C GLN A 568 -3.83 -18.54 11.68
N GLN A 569 -3.84 -17.57 12.59
CA GLN A 569 -4.97 -16.65 12.75
C GLN A 569 -5.15 -15.70 11.56
N ILE A 570 -4.05 -15.26 10.93
CA ILE A 570 -4.10 -14.46 9.70
C ILE A 570 -4.70 -15.28 8.55
N GLU A 571 -4.32 -16.54 8.43
CA GLU A 571 -4.82 -17.44 7.39
C GLU A 571 -6.34 -17.67 7.52
N GLU A 572 -6.81 -17.97 8.74
CA GLU A 572 -8.25 -18.10 9.04
C GLU A 572 -9.04 -16.81 8.73
N TRP A 573 -8.48 -15.64 9.05
CA TRP A 573 -9.11 -14.36 8.73
C TRP A 573 -9.12 -14.06 7.24
N ASN A 574 -8.07 -14.42 6.50
CA ASN A 574 -8.01 -14.22 5.05
C ASN A 574 -9.08 -15.05 4.34
N GLU A 575 -9.21 -16.34 4.68
CA GLU A 575 -10.27 -17.20 4.12
C GLU A 575 -11.67 -16.64 4.42
N GLY A 576 -11.92 -16.23 5.67
CA GLY A 576 -13.20 -15.64 6.06
C GLY A 576 -13.49 -14.30 5.37
N LEU A 577 -12.45 -13.50 5.08
CA LEU A 577 -12.59 -12.23 4.37
C LEU A 577 -12.87 -12.45 2.89
N GLU A 578 -12.21 -13.40 2.24
CA GLU A 578 -12.46 -13.73 0.83
C GLU A 578 -13.90 -14.17 0.60
N VAL A 579 -14.44 -15.01 1.47
CA VAL A 579 -15.86 -15.41 1.42
C VAL A 579 -16.78 -14.19 1.53
N LYS A 580 -16.53 -13.30 2.51
CA LYS A 580 -17.35 -12.09 2.70
C LYS A 580 -17.24 -11.10 1.52
N VAL A 581 -16.05 -10.95 0.94
CA VAL A 581 -15.84 -10.11 -0.25
C VAL A 581 -16.66 -10.66 -1.41
N LYS A 582 -16.63 -11.98 -1.62
CA LYS A 582 -17.40 -12.64 -2.66
C LYS A 582 -18.91 -12.43 -2.47
N GLU A 583 -19.43 -12.71 -1.27
CA GLU A 583 -20.85 -12.51 -0.93
C GLU A 583 -21.31 -11.06 -1.13
N ARG A 584 -20.50 -10.08 -0.70
CA ARG A 584 -20.82 -8.66 -0.87
C ARG A 584 -20.82 -8.22 -2.32
N THR A 585 -19.89 -8.75 -3.11
CA THR A 585 -19.80 -8.45 -4.55
C THR A 585 -21.03 -8.99 -5.28
N GLU A 586 -21.39 -10.24 -5.01
CA GLU A 586 -22.59 -10.87 -5.59
C GLU A 586 -23.88 -10.13 -5.21
N ALA A 587 -24.02 -9.71 -3.95
CA ALA A 587 -25.18 -8.94 -3.50
C ALA A 587 -25.28 -7.55 -4.17
N LEU A 588 -24.14 -6.88 -4.37
CA LEU A 588 -24.08 -5.58 -5.05
C LEU A 588 -24.49 -5.72 -6.53
N GLU A 589 -23.94 -6.73 -7.22
CA GLU A 589 -24.29 -7.00 -8.62
C GLU A 589 -25.78 -7.34 -8.80
N GLN A 590 -26.36 -8.11 -7.87
CA GLN A 590 -27.79 -8.41 -7.89
C GLN A 590 -28.65 -7.15 -7.70
N ALA A 591 -28.28 -6.29 -6.75
CA ALA A 591 -28.99 -5.03 -6.50
C ALA A 591 -28.96 -4.12 -7.73
N ASP A 592 -27.81 -4.00 -8.40
CA ASP A 592 -27.67 -3.20 -9.61
C ASP A 592 -28.49 -3.76 -10.78
N ARG A 593 -28.50 -5.08 -10.97
CA ARG A 593 -29.33 -5.73 -12.01
C ARG A 593 -30.82 -5.51 -11.77
N LEU A 594 -31.28 -5.68 -10.53
CA LEU A 594 -32.68 -5.47 -10.15
C LEU A 594 -33.11 -4.02 -10.33
N ARG A 595 -32.24 -3.06 -9.95
CA ARG A 595 -32.49 -1.63 -10.13
C ARG A 595 -32.65 -1.27 -11.62
N ALA A 596 -31.76 -1.79 -12.47
CA ALA A 596 -31.83 -1.56 -13.91
C ALA A 596 -33.08 -2.19 -14.56
N GLN A 597 -33.42 -3.42 -14.18
CA GLN A 597 -34.63 -4.10 -14.66
C GLN A 597 -35.90 -3.37 -14.24
N PHE A 598 -35.99 -2.95 -12.98
CA PHE A 598 -37.13 -2.20 -12.45
C PHE A 598 -37.36 -0.90 -13.24
N LEU A 599 -36.31 -0.12 -13.48
CA LEU A 599 -36.41 1.14 -14.22
C LEU A 599 -36.85 0.94 -15.68
N SER A 600 -36.35 -0.10 -16.34
CA SER A 600 -36.78 -0.46 -17.70
C SER A 600 -38.25 -0.87 -17.74
N HIS A 601 -38.69 -1.69 -16.78
CA HIS A 601 -40.08 -2.15 -16.69
C HIS A 601 -41.04 -0.98 -16.41
N VAL A 602 -40.72 -0.15 -15.42
CA VAL A 602 -41.53 1.03 -15.08
C VAL A 602 -41.66 1.97 -16.27
N SER A 603 -40.59 2.19 -17.03
CA SER A 603 -40.69 3.04 -18.23
C SER A 603 -41.63 2.49 -19.28
N HIS A 604 -41.64 1.17 -19.52
CA HIS A 604 -42.55 0.55 -20.48
C HIS A 604 -44.00 0.66 -20.02
N GLU A 605 -44.25 0.38 -18.75
CA GLU A 605 -45.57 0.48 -18.12
C GLU A 605 -46.11 1.91 -18.07
N LEU A 606 -45.24 2.93 -18.03
CA LEU A 606 -45.65 4.33 -18.11
C LEU A 606 -45.85 4.83 -19.55
N ARG A 607 -45.06 4.32 -20.52
CA ARG A 607 -45.15 4.74 -21.93
C ARG A 607 -46.46 4.30 -22.58
N THR A 608 -46.88 3.07 -22.31
CA THR A 608 -48.11 2.48 -22.88
C THR A 608 -49.37 3.33 -22.59
N PRO A 609 -49.71 3.67 -21.33
CA PRO A 609 -50.89 4.49 -21.05
C PRO A 609 -50.74 5.93 -21.56
N LEU A 610 -49.54 6.52 -21.55
CA LEU A 610 -49.29 7.86 -22.10
C LEU A 610 -49.52 7.92 -23.61
N THR A 611 -49.14 6.86 -24.34
CA THR A 611 -49.38 6.75 -25.79
C THR A 611 -50.88 6.73 -26.08
N SER A 612 -51.65 5.97 -25.31
CA SER A 612 -53.11 5.92 -25.43
C SER A 612 -53.79 7.25 -25.09
N ILE A 613 -53.37 7.90 -24.00
CA ILE A 613 -53.88 9.23 -23.60
C ILE A 613 -53.62 10.24 -24.73
N LYS A 614 -52.40 10.25 -25.29
CA LYS A 614 -52.05 11.12 -26.42
C LYS A 614 -52.91 10.83 -27.64
N GLY A 615 -53.09 9.55 -28.00
CA GLY A 615 -53.95 9.14 -29.12
C GLY A 615 -55.40 9.64 -28.97
N PHE A 616 -55.98 9.51 -27.78
CA PHE A 616 -57.34 10.03 -27.53
C PHE A 616 -57.44 11.55 -27.59
N ILE A 617 -56.44 12.26 -27.05
CA ILE A 617 -56.38 13.72 -27.15
C ILE A 617 -56.28 14.15 -28.62
N GLN A 618 -55.47 13.46 -29.42
CA GLN A 618 -55.32 13.76 -30.83
C GLN A 618 -56.62 13.51 -31.61
N ASN A 619 -57.31 12.39 -31.37
CA ASN A 619 -58.61 12.12 -31.99
C ASN A 619 -59.66 13.19 -31.67
N LEU A 620 -59.66 13.72 -30.44
CA LEU A 620 -60.52 14.82 -30.04
C LEU A 620 -60.15 16.11 -30.80
N LEU A 621 -58.85 16.44 -30.89
CA LEU A 621 -58.35 17.64 -31.58
C LEU A 621 -58.58 17.60 -33.09
N ASP A 622 -58.47 16.43 -33.71
CA ASP A 622 -58.68 16.21 -35.15
C ASP A 622 -60.18 16.19 -35.53
N GLY A 623 -61.08 16.28 -34.53
CA GLY A 623 -62.53 16.35 -34.73
C GLY A 623 -63.21 15.01 -35.00
N LEU A 624 -62.50 13.88 -34.84
CA LEU A 624 -63.02 12.52 -35.07
C LEU A 624 -64.17 12.14 -34.11
N THR A 625 -64.30 12.87 -32.99
CA THR A 625 -65.34 12.67 -31.97
C THR A 625 -66.38 13.79 -31.93
N GLY A 626 -66.37 14.70 -32.92
CA GLY A 626 -67.28 15.84 -33.02
C GLY A 626 -66.62 17.22 -32.76
N PRO A 627 -67.38 18.31 -32.94
CA PRO A 627 -66.84 19.67 -32.86
C PRO A 627 -66.51 20.09 -31.42
N LEU A 628 -65.32 20.65 -31.23
CA LEU A 628 -64.86 21.19 -29.94
C LEU A 628 -65.12 22.70 -29.86
N ASN A 629 -65.47 23.18 -28.67
CA ASN A 629 -65.45 24.63 -28.41
C ASN A 629 -64.02 25.11 -28.09
N GLU A 630 -63.76 26.42 -28.22
CA GLU A 630 -62.42 27.00 -28.01
C GLU A 630 -61.80 26.70 -26.64
N LYS A 631 -62.63 26.52 -25.60
CA LYS A 631 -62.15 26.24 -24.24
C LYS A 631 -61.72 24.78 -24.11
N GLN A 632 -62.48 23.86 -24.70
CA GLN A 632 -62.15 22.43 -24.78
C GLN A 632 -60.89 22.21 -25.60
N GLN A 633 -60.78 22.85 -26.76
CA GLN A 633 -59.60 22.76 -27.61
C GLN A 633 -58.34 23.27 -26.88
N ARG A 634 -58.43 24.41 -26.17
CA ARG A 634 -57.33 24.91 -25.32
C ARG A 634 -56.90 23.93 -24.23
N TYR A 635 -57.85 23.24 -23.59
CA TYR A 635 -57.53 22.23 -22.57
C TYR A 635 -56.87 20.99 -23.16
N LEU A 636 -57.36 20.50 -24.30
CA LEU A 636 -56.81 19.34 -24.99
C LEU A 636 -55.39 19.61 -25.51
N VAL A 637 -55.12 20.79 -26.08
CA VAL A 637 -53.76 21.20 -26.46
C VAL A 637 -52.82 21.18 -25.24
N ARG A 638 -53.24 21.74 -24.10
CA ARG A 638 -52.44 21.70 -22.85
C ARG A 638 -52.22 20.28 -22.31
N MET A 639 -53.20 19.39 -22.46
CA MET A 639 -53.07 17.98 -22.06
C MET A 639 -52.10 17.23 -22.97
N SER A 640 -52.12 17.52 -24.28
CA SER A 640 -51.18 16.97 -25.26
C SER A 640 -49.75 17.40 -24.94
N GLU A 641 -49.53 18.71 -24.72
CA GLU A 641 -48.23 19.27 -24.35
C GLU A 641 -47.66 18.66 -23.05
N ASN A 642 -48.51 18.41 -22.05
CA ASN A 642 -48.09 17.75 -20.81
C ASN A 642 -47.77 16.26 -21.02
N SER A 643 -48.52 15.57 -21.89
CA SER A 643 -48.24 14.17 -22.24
C SER A 643 -46.88 14.05 -22.95
N ASP A 644 -46.60 14.93 -23.91
CA ASP A 644 -45.30 15.00 -24.61
C ASP A 644 -44.14 15.32 -23.67
N ARG A 645 -44.41 16.08 -22.60
CA ARG A 645 -43.41 16.38 -21.58
C ARG A 645 -43.14 15.19 -20.67
N LEU A 646 -44.16 14.39 -20.33
CA LEU A 646 -44.00 13.17 -19.53
C LEU A 646 -43.24 12.10 -20.30
N VAL A 647 -43.53 11.92 -21.59
CA VAL A 647 -42.79 10.97 -22.44
C VAL A 647 -41.30 11.32 -22.49
N ARG A 648 -40.96 12.59 -22.79
CA ARG A 648 -39.57 13.07 -22.76
C ARG A 648 -38.89 12.87 -21.41
N MET A 649 -39.62 13.13 -20.32
CA MET A 649 -39.10 12.96 -18.96
C MET A 649 -38.75 11.50 -18.64
N ILE A 650 -39.55 10.56 -19.12
CA ILE A 650 -39.30 9.12 -18.96
C ILE A 650 -38.10 8.69 -19.80
N GLU A 651 -37.98 9.19 -21.02
CA GLU A 651 -36.85 8.92 -21.92
C GLU A 651 -35.53 9.45 -21.37
N ASP A 652 -35.49 10.69 -20.87
CA ASP A 652 -34.31 11.28 -20.24
C ASP A 652 -33.83 10.46 -19.02
N LEU A 653 -34.78 9.93 -18.23
CA LEU A 653 -34.48 9.11 -17.05
C LEU A 653 -33.93 7.73 -17.43
N LEU A 654 -34.45 7.13 -18.49
CA LEU A 654 -33.92 5.88 -19.04
C LEU A 654 -32.54 6.07 -19.66
N ASP A 655 -32.34 7.10 -20.47
CA ASP A 655 -31.05 7.42 -21.08
C ASP A 655 -30.00 7.62 -19.98
N ARG A 656 -30.34 8.32 -18.89
CA ARG A 656 -29.45 8.44 -17.72
C ARG A 656 -29.09 7.08 -17.10
N THR A 657 -30.07 6.20 -16.92
CA THR A 657 -29.85 4.85 -16.35
C THR A 657 -28.93 4.02 -17.26
N ARG A 658 -29.08 4.15 -18.58
CA ARG A 658 -28.22 3.48 -19.57
C ARG A 658 -26.81 4.05 -19.57
N ILE A 659 -26.66 5.35 -19.39
CA ILE A 659 -25.36 6.03 -19.23
C ILE A 659 -24.64 5.56 -17.96
N GLU A 660 -25.32 5.55 -16.81
CA GLU A 660 -24.71 5.12 -15.52
C GLU A 660 -24.24 3.67 -15.55
N THR A 661 -24.93 2.82 -16.30
CA THR A 661 -24.61 1.40 -16.44
C THR A 661 -23.65 1.08 -17.58
N GLY A 662 -23.20 2.09 -18.33
CA GLY A 662 -22.33 1.91 -19.51
C GLY A 662 -22.98 1.15 -20.67
N ARG A 663 -24.32 1.07 -20.69
CA ARG A 663 -25.11 0.34 -21.71
C ARG A 663 -25.66 1.22 -22.83
N LEU A 664 -25.33 2.51 -22.83
CA LEU A 664 -25.73 3.41 -23.91
C LEU A 664 -24.81 3.17 -25.12
N GLU A 665 -25.30 2.44 -26.11
CA GLU A 665 -24.61 2.25 -27.39
C GLU A 665 -24.98 3.37 -28.36
N VAL A 666 -23.97 3.96 -29.01
CA VAL A 666 -24.12 4.92 -30.12
C VAL A 666 -23.92 4.21 -31.45
N GLN A 667 -24.73 4.54 -32.46
CA GLN A 667 -24.66 3.93 -33.80
C GLN A 667 -24.22 4.99 -34.82
N PRO A 668 -22.91 5.29 -34.91
CA PRO A 668 -22.42 6.35 -35.77
C PRO A 668 -22.54 6.01 -37.26
N VAL A 669 -22.98 7.00 -38.04
CA VAL A 669 -23.12 6.96 -39.51
C VAL A 669 -22.57 8.25 -40.11
N ASP A 670 -22.32 8.25 -41.42
CA ASP A 670 -21.93 9.47 -42.14
C ASP A 670 -23.13 10.40 -42.28
N ILE A 671 -23.00 11.62 -41.76
CA ILE A 671 -24.07 12.63 -41.73
C ILE A 671 -23.56 13.91 -42.37
N GLU A 672 -24.26 14.38 -43.40
CA GLU A 672 -24.12 15.75 -43.88
C GLU A 672 -24.72 16.72 -42.85
N LEU A 673 -23.84 17.47 -42.19
CA LEU A 673 -24.19 18.24 -40.99
C LEU A 673 -25.13 19.41 -41.30
N GLU A 674 -24.94 20.10 -42.41
CA GLU A 674 -25.74 21.28 -42.78
C GLU A 674 -27.21 20.93 -43.07
N PRO A 675 -27.54 19.95 -43.93
CA PRO A 675 -28.92 19.50 -44.14
C PRO A 675 -29.57 18.98 -42.84
N CYS A 676 -28.80 18.22 -42.05
CA CYS A 676 -29.31 17.67 -40.79
C CYS A 676 -29.68 18.78 -39.78
N LEU A 677 -28.85 19.82 -39.66
CA LEU A 677 -29.15 20.97 -38.79
C LEU A 677 -30.31 21.80 -39.33
N ALA A 678 -30.35 22.05 -40.64
CA ALA A 678 -31.44 22.79 -41.27
C ALA A 678 -32.81 22.14 -40.99
N ASP A 679 -32.93 20.82 -41.18
CA ASP A 679 -34.15 20.06 -40.91
C ASP A 679 -34.64 20.20 -39.46
N VAL A 680 -33.71 20.13 -38.50
CA VAL A 680 -34.02 20.28 -37.07
C VAL A 680 -34.47 21.69 -36.74
N LEU A 681 -33.81 22.71 -37.31
CA LEU A 681 -34.12 24.11 -37.05
C LEU A 681 -35.47 24.53 -37.66
N GLU A 682 -35.84 24.01 -38.84
CA GLU A 682 -37.18 24.22 -39.41
C GLU A 682 -38.29 23.74 -38.47
N GLN A 683 -38.09 22.60 -37.82
CA GLN A 683 -39.05 22.06 -36.84
C GLN A 683 -39.16 22.92 -35.58
N LEU A 684 -38.09 23.64 -35.21
CA LEU A 684 -38.06 24.50 -34.03
C LEU A 684 -38.47 25.95 -34.32
N ARG A 685 -38.54 26.39 -35.58
CA ARG A 685 -38.98 27.75 -35.96
C ARG A 685 -40.36 28.13 -35.44
N PRO A 686 -41.40 27.27 -35.49
CA PRO A 686 -42.72 27.61 -34.95
C PRO A 686 -42.68 27.96 -33.45
N LEU A 687 -41.82 27.29 -32.67
CA LEU A 687 -41.66 27.55 -31.23
C LEU A 687 -41.02 28.93 -30.98
N ALA A 688 -40.00 29.29 -31.76
CA ALA A 688 -39.38 30.62 -31.68
C ALA A 688 -40.37 31.71 -32.12
N HIS A 689 -41.10 31.50 -33.23
CA HIS A 689 -42.09 32.42 -33.75
C HIS A 689 -43.25 32.66 -32.76
N ALA A 690 -43.71 31.60 -32.07
CA ALA A 690 -44.73 31.72 -31.02
C ALA A 690 -44.29 32.62 -29.84
N LYS A 691 -42.99 32.75 -29.58
CA LYS A 691 -42.42 33.70 -28.61
C LYS A 691 -41.97 35.03 -29.23
N GLN A 692 -42.28 35.27 -30.50
CA GLN A 692 -41.83 36.45 -31.28
C GLN A 692 -40.30 36.59 -31.29
N GLN A 693 -39.60 35.48 -31.48
CA GLN A 693 -38.14 35.41 -31.56
C GLN A 693 -37.68 35.06 -32.97
N THR A 694 -36.49 35.51 -33.33
CA THR A 694 -35.84 35.15 -34.60
C THR A 694 -34.91 33.96 -34.40
N LEU A 695 -35.03 32.94 -35.25
CA LEU A 695 -34.12 31.79 -35.29
C LEU A 695 -33.33 31.80 -36.60
N GLU A 696 -32.03 32.07 -36.52
CA GLU A 696 -31.13 32.20 -37.67
C GLU A 696 -30.15 31.02 -37.75
N PHE A 697 -29.83 30.60 -38.97
CA PHE A 697 -28.86 29.55 -39.23
C PHE A 697 -27.79 30.05 -40.21
N TYR A 698 -26.53 29.89 -39.82
CA TYR A 698 -25.38 30.24 -40.65
C TYR A 698 -24.45 29.02 -40.73
N SER A 699 -24.12 28.60 -41.95
CA SER A 699 -23.06 27.63 -42.20
C SER A 699 -21.95 28.29 -43.01
N ALA A 700 -20.71 28.22 -42.51
CA ALA A 700 -19.54 28.68 -43.26
C ALA A 700 -19.13 27.67 -44.34
N ASP A 701 -19.45 26.38 -44.13
CA ASP A 701 -19.01 25.26 -44.95
C ASP A 701 -20.23 24.42 -45.38
N THR A 702 -20.44 24.24 -46.69
CA THR A 702 -21.66 23.61 -47.23
C THR A 702 -21.57 22.09 -47.39
N ARG A 703 -20.46 21.44 -47.02
CA ARG A 703 -20.24 19.99 -47.20
C ARG A 703 -19.42 19.35 -46.06
N VAL A 704 -19.87 19.53 -44.82
CA VAL A 704 -19.26 18.89 -43.66
C VAL A 704 -19.92 17.53 -43.42
N VAL A 705 -19.16 16.44 -43.58
CA VAL A 705 -19.62 15.09 -43.23
C VAL A 705 -19.01 14.70 -41.88
N VAL A 706 -19.86 14.38 -40.91
CA VAL A 706 -19.46 13.93 -39.58
C VAL A 706 -19.82 12.47 -39.37
N TRP A 707 -19.03 11.76 -38.57
CA TRP A 707 -19.33 10.38 -38.18
C TRP A 707 -19.96 10.40 -36.79
N ALA A 708 -21.28 10.35 -36.77
CA ALA A 708 -22.09 10.56 -35.57
C ALA A 708 -23.39 9.74 -35.63
N ASP A 709 -23.99 9.46 -34.47
CA ASP A 709 -25.32 8.88 -34.39
C ASP A 709 -26.34 9.98 -34.69
N ARG A 710 -27.15 9.78 -35.73
CA ARG A 710 -28.08 10.81 -36.24
C ARG A 710 -29.10 11.22 -35.20
N ASP A 711 -29.66 10.27 -34.47
CA ASP A 711 -30.73 10.56 -33.51
C ASP A 711 -30.15 11.27 -32.28
N ARG A 712 -28.95 10.87 -31.84
CA ARG A 712 -28.25 11.53 -30.72
C ARG A 712 -27.73 12.92 -31.07
N LEU A 713 -27.32 13.13 -32.31
CA LEU A 713 -26.98 14.45 -32.84
C LEU A 713 -28.22 15.37 -32.85
N ILE A 714 -29.34 14.90 -33.38
CA ILE A 714 -30.61 15.65 -33.37
C ILE A 714 -31.02 15.97 -31.93
N GLN A 715 -30.97 14.99 -31.02
CA GLN A 715 -31.29 15.19 -29.60
C GLN A 715 -30.40 16.27 -28.95
N THR A 716 -29.10 16.28 -29.28
CA THR A 716 -28.14 17.27 -28.79
C THR A 716 -28.52 18.68 -29.24
N VAL A 717 -28.79 18.85 -30.53
CA VAL A 717 -29.16 20.15 -31.13
C VAL A 717 -30.50 20.65 -30.59
N VAL A 718 -31.50 19.77 -30.53
CA VAL A 718 -32.83 20.08 -29.96
C VAL A 718 -32.70 20.57 -28.52
N ASN A 719 -31.92 19.88 -27.68
CA ASN A 719 -31.72 20.27 -26.28
C ASN A 719 -31.07 21.65 -26.12
N LEU A 720 -30.06 21.97 -26.94
CA LEU A 720 -29.40 23.27 -26.91
C LEU A 720 -30.31 24.39 -27.41
N VAL A 721 -30.93 24.22 -28.58
CA VAL A 721 -31.78 25.26 -29.20
C VAL A 721 -33.06 25.49 -28.40
N GLN A 722 -33.70 24.44 -27.87
CA GLN A 722 -34.87 24.61 -27.00
C GLN A 722 -34.53 25.35 -25.70
N ASN A 723 -33.34 25.13 -25.13
CA ASN A 723 -32.89 25.90 -23.98
C ASN A 723 -32.71 27.39 -24.36
N SER A 724 -32.07 27.68 -25.49
CA SER A 724 -31.93 29.06 -25.97
C SER A 724 -33.27 29.75 -26.23
N ILE A 725 -34.22 29.10 -26.92
CA ILE A 725 -35.59 29.63 -27.14
C ILE A 725 -36.30 29.88 -25.81
N LYS A 726 -36.15 28.95 -24.86
CA LYS A 726 -36.78 29.03 -23.53
C LYS A 726 -36.34 30.26 -22.74
N PHE A 727 -35.03 30.53 -22.67
CA PHE A 727 -34.46 31.59 -21.84
C PHE A 727 -34.36 32.95 -22.54
N THR A 728 -34.37 32.98 -23.87
CA THR A 728 -34.45 34.23 -24.62
C THR A 728 -35.81 34.91 -24.37
N PRO A 729 -35.86 36.23 -24.16
CA PRO A 729 -37.11 37.00 -24.07
C PRO A 729 -37.78 37.17 -25.45
N SER A 730 -39.00 37.74 -25.49
CA SER A 730 -39.65 38.11 -26.76
C SER A 730 -38.86 39.20 -27.48
N GLY A 731 -38.81 39.16 -28.82
CA GLY A 731 -37.99 40.04 -29.66
C GLY A 731 -36.50 39.71 -29.70
N GLY A 732 -36.06 38.67 -28.97
CA GLY A 732 -34.66 38.22 -28.99
C GLY A 732 -34.33 37.31 -30.18
N THR A 733 -33.03 37.03 -30.37
CA THR A 733 -32.52 36.22 -31.47
C THR A 733 -31.77 35.00 -30.94
N VAL A 734 -32.00 33.85 -31.57
CA VAL A 734 -31.23 32.61 -31.39
C VAL A 734 -30.53 32.32 -32.72
N THR A 735 -29.21 32.17 -32.69
CA THR A 735 -28.39 31.95 -33.87
C THR A 735 -27.65 30.63 -33.75
N VAL A 736 -27.77 29.77 -34.76
CA VAL A 736 -27.01 28.52 -34.87
C VAL A 736 -25.95 28.66 -35.95
N ILE A 737 -24.70 28.38 -35.60
CA ILE A 737 -23.53 28.56 -36.44
C ILE A 737 -22.81 27.22 -36.56
N CYS A 738 -22.54 26.78 -37.79
CA CYS A 738 -21.72 25.61 -38.08
C CYS A 738 -20.38 26.04 -38.73
N THR A 739 -19.27 25.53 -38.20
CA THR A 739 -17.91 25.84 -38.69
C THR A 739 -16.99 24.63 -38.62
N MET A 740 -15.97 24.57 -39.49
CA MET A 740 -14.84 23.64 -39.38
C MET A 740 -13.52 24.37 -39.07
N PRO A 741 -13.18 24.63 -37.81
CA PRO A 741 -11.98 25.38 -37.48
C PRO A 741 -10.66 24.63 -37.76
N ASN A 742 -10.65 23.29 -37.84
CA ASN A 742 -9.40 22.51 -37.84
C ASN A 742 -9.40 21.24 -38.74
N HIS A 743 -10.33 21.09 -39.70
CA HIS A 743 -10.51 19.91 -40.58
C HIS A 743 -10.62 18.54 -39.89
N ARG A 744 -10.61 18.48 -38.56
CA ARG A 744 -10.71 17.26 -37.74
C ARG A 744 -12.01 17.19 -36.95
N THR A 745 -12.57 18.34 -36.61
CA THR A 745 -13.82 18.44 -35.88
C THR A 745 -14.70 19.51 -36.49
N ALA A 746 -16.00 19.21 -36.60
CA ALA A 746 -17.02 20.18 -36.89
C ALA A 746 -17.50 20.79 -35.58
N THR A 747 -17.67 22.10 -35.54
CA THR A 747 -18.17 22.83 -34.37
C THR A 747 -19.55 23.38 -34.68
N VAL A 748 -20.53 23.01 -33.85
CA VAL A 748 -21.88 23.57 -33.87
C VAL A 748 -22.04 24.46 -32.65
N LEU A 749 -22.43 25.70 -32.88
CA LEU A 749 -22.52 26.74 -31.87
C LEU A 749 -23.92 27.34 -31.86
N VAL A 750 -24.53 27.39 -30.69
CA VAL A 750 -25.84 27.97 -30.44
C VAL A 750 -25.66 29.20 -29.56
N ARG A 751 -26.08 30.34 -30.08
CA ARG A 751 -25.94 31.65 -29.47
C ARG A 751 -27.33 32.23 -29.23
N ASP A 752 -27.52 32.84 -28.07
CA ASP A 752 -28.75 33.55 -27.75
C ASP A 752 -28.49 34.98 -27.25
N THR A 753 -29.55 35.80 -27.27
CA THR A 753 -29.59 37.14 -26.69
C THR A 753 -30.38 37.15 -25.37
N GLY A 754 -30.30 36.06 -24.60
CA GLY A 754 -30.96 35.89 -23.32
C GLY A 754 -30.26 36.63 -22.17
N PRO A 755 -30.61 36.32 -20.90
CA PRO A 755 -29.98 36.94 -19.73
C PRO A 755 -28.54 36.47 -19.48
N GLY A 756 -28.02 35.53 -20.27
CA GLY A 756 -26.76 34.84 -20.00
C GLY A 756 -26.88 33.83 -18.86
N ILE A 757 -25.77 33.17 -18.58
CA ILE A 757 -25.61 32.19 -17.50
C ILE A 757 -24.84 32.88 -16.36
N PRO A 758 -25.25 32.80 -15.09
CA PRO A 758 -24.44 33.33 -13.99
C PRO A 758 -23.04 32.73 -14.01
N SER A 759 -21.99 33.55 -13.89
CA SER A 759 -20.60 33.11 -14.08
C SER A 759 -20.20 31.98 -13.11
N GLU A 760 -20.76 31.98 -11.90
CA GLU A 760 -20.58 30.93 -10.88
C GLU A 760 -21.23 29.59 -11.25
N CYS A 761 -22.10 29.56 -12.25
CA CYS A 761 -22.84 28.39 -12.70
C CYS A 761 -22.28 27.77 -13.98
N LEU A 762 -21.41 28.46 -14.74
CA LEU A 762 -20.92 28.02 -16.06
C LEU A 762 -20.30 26.61 -16.03
N ASP A 763 -19.51 26.30 -15.00
CA ASP A 763 -18.87 24.99 -14.87
C ASP A 763 -19.84 23.88 -14.44
N LYS A 764 -21.00 24.25 -13.86
CA LYS A 764 -21.98 23.32 -13.26
C LYS A 764 -23.19 23.07 -14.13
N ILE A 765 -23.41 23.84 -15.20
CA ILE A 765 -24.62 23.70 -16.03
C ILE A 765 -24.75 22.33 -16.71
N PHE A 766 -23.65 21.59 -16.84
CA PHE A 766 -23.61 20.24 -17.38
C PHE A 766 -23.72 19.16 -16.31
N ASP A 767 -23.78 19.52 -15.02
CA ASP A 767 -23.95 18.57 -13.92
C ASP A 767 -25.40 18.03 -13.90
N PRO A 768 -25.61 16.73 -13.65
CA PRO A 768 -26.94 16.16 -13.56
C PRO A 768 -27.82 16.84 -12.50
N PHE A 769 -29.08 17.11 -12.83
CA PHE A 769 -30.08 17.76 -11.97
C PHE A 769 -29.76 19.20 -11.57
N PHE A 770 -28.67 19.77 -12.09
CA PHE A 770 -28.28 21.14 -11.77
C PHE A 770 -29.27 22.14 -12.38
N ARG A 771 -29.67 23.12 -11.57
CA ARG A 771 -30.63 24.17 -11.95
C ARG A 771 -30.26 25.48 -11.27
N ILE A 772 -30.31 26.56 -12.04
CA ILE A 772 -30.15 27.92 -11.52
C ILE A 772 -31.44 28.31 -10.77
N GLN A 773 -31.36 28.50 -9.45
CA GLN A 773 -32.47 28.99 -8.63
C GLN A 773 -32.56 30.52 -8.75
N GLN A 774 -33.44 31.03 -9.62
CA GLN A 774 -33.81 32.45 -9.62
C GLN A 774 -35.26 32.64 -9.18
N GLY A 775 -35.45 33.57 -8.23
CA GLY A 775 -36.73 33.87 -7.59
C GLY A 775 -37.85 34.25 -8.57
N HIS A 776 -39.06 33.79 -8.26
CA HIS A 776 -40.36 34.24 -8.78
C HIS A 776 -40.45 34.51 -10.30
N ARG A 777 -40.18 33.51 -11.14
CA ARG A 777 -40.73 33.46 -12.51
C ARG A 777 -41.48 32.16 -12.79
N THR A 778 -42.74 32.31 -13.18
CA THR A 778 -43.73 31.31 -13.60
C THR A 778 -43.35 30.65 -14.94
N GLY A 779 -42.20 29.96 -14.99
CA GLY A 779 -41.72 29.22 -16.16
C GLY A 779 -41.77 27.69 -15.99
N PRO A 780 -41.87 26.91 -17.09
CA PRO A 780 -42.02 25.45 -17.04
C PRO A 780 -40.81 24.75 -16.39
N LYS A 781 -41.09 24.00 -15.30
CA LYS A 781 -40.13 23.26 -14.44
C LYS A 781 -39.45 22.08 -15.17
N GLY A 782 -38.29 22.28 -15.80
CA GLY A 782 -37.48 21.17 -16.33
C GLY A 782 -36.75 20.39 -15.21
N LEU A 783 -36.37 19.13 -15.48
CA LEU A 783 -35.64 18.26 -14.53
C LEU A 783 -34.15 18.59 -14.36
N GLY A 784 -33.56 19.37 -15.26
CA GLY A 784 -32.11 19.66 -15.23
C GLY A 784 -31.24 18.54 -15.79
N LEU A 785 -31.79 17.68 -16.66
CA LEU A 785 -31.07 16.57 -17.30
C LEU A 785 -30.57 16.88 -18.72
N GLY A 786 -31.17 17.86 -19.41
CA GLY A 786 -30.90 18.08 -20.84
C GLY A 786 -29.44 18.40 -21.17
N LEU A 787 -28.77 19.26 -20.39
CA LEU A 787 -27.36 19.61 -20.64
C LEU A 787 -26.37 18.52 -20.21
N SER A 788 -26.69 17.74 -19.17
CA SER A 788 -25.84 16.60 -18.77
C SER A 788 -25.92 15.45 -19.78
N ILE A 789 -27.09 15.24 -20.39
CA ILE A 789 -27.27 14.31 -21.52
C ILE A 789 -26.48 14.80 -22.73
N VAL A 790 -26.58 16.09 -23.10
CA VAL A 790 -25.79 16.70 -24.19
C VAL A 790 -24.30 16.43 -24.02
N LYS A 791 -23.74 16.73 -22.83
CA LYS A 791 -22.33 16.48 -22.53
C LYS A 791 -21.95 15.01 -22.76
N THR A 792 -22.75 14.09 -22.22
CA THR A 792 -22.48 12.66 -22.33
C THR A 792 -22.57 12.16 -23.79
N LEU A 793 -23.59 12.58 -24.54
CA LEU A 793 -23.78 12.17 -25.94
C LEU A 793 -22.65 12.67 -26.83
N VAL A 794 -22.16 13.89 -26.59
CA VAL A 794 -21.04 14.47 -27.34
C VAL A 794 -19.74 13.76 -26.98
N GLU A 795 -19.47 13.51 -25.70
CA GLU A 795 -18.27 12.79 -25.23
C GLU A 795 -18.22 11.34 -25.77
N LEU A 796 -19.34 10.62 -25.76
CA LEU A 796 -19.44 9.26 -26.31
C LEU A 796 -19.15 9.21 -27.82
N GLN A 797 -19.36 10.32 -28.52
CA GLN A 797 -19.07 10.47 -29.95
C GLN A 797 -17.70 11.11 -30.20
N GLY A 798 -16.86 11.26 -29.18
CA GLY A 798 -15.49 11.79 -29.30
C GLY A 798 -15.39 13.30 -29.42
N GLY A 799 -16.44 14.04 -29.04
CA GLY A 799 -16.51 15.49 -29.04
C GLY A 799 -16.36 16.13 -27.66
N GLU A 800 -16.43 17.46 -27.62
CA GLU A 800 -16.39 18.28 -26.40
C GLU A 800 -17.53 19.31 -26.42
N VAL A 801 -18.06 19.68 -25.24
CA VAL A 801 -19.08 20.72 -25.08
C VAL A 801 -18.54 21.86 -24.21
N THR A 802 -18.78 23.10 -24.64
CA THR A 802 -18.33 24.31 -23.94
C THR A 802 -19.45 25.34 -23.83
N ALA A 803 -19.44 26.16 -22.79
CA ALA A 803 -20.36 27.28 -22.62
C ALA A 803 -19.63 28.55 -22.18
N ARG A 804 -20.06 29.71 -22.69
CA ARG A 804 -19.55 31.03 -22.31
C ARG A 804 -20.63 32.09 -22.39
N ASN A 805 -20.48 33.17 -21.61
CA ASN A 805 -21.30 34.36 -21.76
C ASN A 805 -20.72 35.31 -22.81
N ARG A 806 -21.59 36.09 -23.44
CA ARG A 806 -21.19 37.12 -24.40
C ARG A 806 -21.09 38.51 -23.73
N PRO A 807 -20.11 39.35 -24.11
CA PRO A 807 -19.98 40.72 -23.60
C PRO A 807 -21.23 41.58 -23.83
N GLU A 808 -21.87 41.40 -24.98
CA GLU A 808 -23.11 42.04 -25.41
C GLU A 808 -24.40 41.50 -24.75
N GLY A 809 -24.27 40.52 -23.84
CA GLY A 809 -25.40 39.83 -23.19
C GLY A 809 -25.82 38.56 -23.94
N GLY A 810 -26.33 37.57 -23.19
CA GLY A 810 -26.70 36.25 -23.69
C GLY A 810 -25.65 35.16 -23.46
N ALA A 811 -26.01 33.93 -23.82
CA ALA A 811 -25.15 32.77 -23.68
C ALA A 811 -24.75 32.19 -25.05
N GLU A 812 -23.61 31.51 -25.05
CA GLU A 812 -23.12 30.77 -26.20
C GLU A 812 -22.69 29.37 -25.74
N LEU A 813 -23.34 28.36 -26.30
CA LEU A 813 -23.03 26.95 -26.07
C LEU A 813 -22.59 26.33 -27.38
N SER A 814 -21.50 25.58 -27.36
CA SER A 814 -21.00 24.89 -28.54
C SER A 814 -20.60 23.47 -28.22
N PHE A 815 -20.71 22.60 -29.22
CA PHE A 815 -20.18 21.25 -29.17
C PHE A 815 -19.36 20.93 -30.42
N THR A 816 -18.40 20.02 -30.29
CA THR A 816 -17.60 19.50 -31.39
C THR A 816 -17.98 18.08 -31.73
N ILE A 817 -17.87 17.68 -32.99
CA ILE A 817 -18.02 16.29 -33.45
C ILE A 817 -16.86 15.94 -34.39
N PRO A 818 -16.24 14.76 -34.25
CA PRO A 818 -15.20 14.30 -35.15
C PRO A 818 -15.66 14.22 -36.61
N ILE A 819 -14.82 14.74 -37.49
CA ILE A 819 -14.95 14.59 -38.94
C ILE A 819 -14.18 13.34 -39.30
N HIS A 820 -14.84 12.38 -39.94
CA HIS A 820 -14.14 11.23 -40.49
C HIS A 820 -13.48 11.67 -41.81
N ALA A 821 -12.15 11.75 -41.82
CA ALA A 821 -11.40 11.97 -43.04
C ALA A 821 -11.40 10.69 -43.86
N THR A 822 -12.40 10.53 -44.72
CA THR A 822 -12.32 9.60 -45.86
C THR A 822 -12.65 10.33 -47.13
N THR A 823 -11.67 10.33 -48.02
CA THR A 823 -11.79 10.45 -49.47
C THR A 823 -13.10 9.81 -49.92
N THR A 824 -13.99 10.63 -50.47
CA THR A 824 -15.23 10.19 -51.09
C THR A 824 -14.91 9.15 -52.17
N PRO A 825 -15.42 7.90 -52.10
CA PRO A 825 -15.68 7.17 -53.32
C PRO A 825 -16.86 7.87 -53.97
N GLN A 826 -16.58 8.52 -55.08
CA GLN A 826 -17.58 9.13 -55.96
C GLN A 826 -18.69 8.10 -56.22
N LYS A 827 -19.91 8.42 -55.80
CA LYS A 827 -21.13 7.67 -56.15
C LYS A 827 -21.22 7.64 -57.68
N PRO A 828 -21.20 6.48 -58.36
CA PRO A 828 -21.54 6.46 -59.76
C PRO A 828 -23.03 6.79 -59.86
N GLU A 829 -23.36 7.84 -60.61
CA GLU A 829 -24.70 7.99 -61.18
C GLU A 829 -24.99 6.72 -61.99
N SER A 830 -25.73 5.78 -61.40
CA SER A 830 -26.24 4.64 -62.12
C SER A 830 -27.30 5.14 -63.09
N GLN A 831 -27.00 5.02 -64.38
CA GLN A 831 -27.95 5.12 -65.47
C GLN A 831 -29.18 4.25 -65.16
N ALA A 832 -30.36 4.84 -65.29
CA ALA A 832 -31.63 4.19 -65.05
C ALA A 832 -31.79 2.97 -65.99
N THR A 833 -31.61 1.78 -65.44
CA THR A 833 -32.23 0.55 -65.91
C THR A 833 -33.51 0.34 -65.11
N GLU A 834 -34.64 0.14 -65.78
CA GLU A 834 -35.95 -0.09 -65.16
C GLU A 834 -35.94 -1.37 -64.31
N GLN A 835 -35.69 -1.24 -63.00
CA GLN A 835 -35.63 -2.36 -62.06
C GLN A 835 -37.02 -2.77 -61.58
N HIS A 836 -37.37 -4.05 -61.73
CA HIS A 836 -38.67 -4.62 -61.37
C HIS A 836 -38.65 -5.15 -59.93
N ILE A 837 -39.52 -4.63 -59.06
CA ILE A 837 -39.60 -5.02 -57.64
C ILE A 837 -40.93 -5.69 -57.34
N LEU A 838 -40.91 -6.89 -56.79
CA LEU A 838 -42.12 -7.59 -56.33
C LEU A 838 -42.47 -7.16 -54.90
N VAL A 839 -43.68 -6.68 -54.67
CA VAL A 839 -44.22 -6.30 -53.34
C VAL A 839 -45.29 -7.29 -52.94
N VAL A 840 -45.10 -7.98 -51.81
CA VAL A 840 -46.00 -9.00 -51.28
C VAL A 840 -46.48 -8.59 -49.90
N ASP A 841 -47.73 -8.16 -49.82
CA ASP A 841 -48.40 -7.71 -48.60
C ASP A 841 -49.91 -7.99 -48.77
N ASP A 842 -50.59 -8.44 -47.71
CA ASP A 842 -52.02 -8.74 -47.73
C ASP A 842 -52.89 -7.49 -47.49
N ASP A 843 -52.28 -6.40 -47.02
CA ASP A 843 -52.92 -5.10 -46.87
C ASP A 843 -52.81 -4.26 -48.17
N PRO A 844 -53.94 -3.98 -48.85
CA PRO A 844 -53.93 -3.22 -50.11
C PRO A 844 -53.47 -1.77 -49.93
N ASP A 845 -53.64 -1.16 -48.76
CA ASP A 845 -53.21 0.21 -48.51
C ASP A 845 -51.68 0.28 -48.37
N ILE A 846 -51.07 -0.71 -47.71
CA ILE A 846 -49.61 -0.83 -47.59
C ILE A 846 -48.99 -1.12 -48.96
N GLN A 847 -49.61 -2.02 -49.73
CA GLN A 847 -49.18 -2.35 -51.08
C GLN A 847 -49.23 -1.12 -52.00
N GLN A 848 -50.33 -0.36 -51.99
CA GLN A 848 -50.48 0.85 -52.77
C GLN A 848 -49.44 1.91 -52.36
N TRP A 849 -49.24 2.10 -51.05
CA TRP A 849 -48.26 3.04 -50.53
C TRP A 849 -46.82 2.67 -50.93
N LEU A 850 -46.42 1.39 -50.80
CA LEU A 850 -45.11 0.91 -51.25
C LEU A 850 -44.96 1.07 -52.77
N HIS A 851 -45.99 0.73 -53.53
CA HIS A 851 -46.01 0.85 -54.98
C HIS A 851 -45.80 2.30 -55.43
N ASP A 852 -46.48 3.27 -54.83
CA ASP A 852 -46.30 4.69 -55.16
C ASP A 852 -44.90 5.21 -54.80
N ARG A 853 -44.33 4.75 -53.68
CA ARG A 853 -42.98 5.12 -53.25
C ARG A 853 -41.89 4.53 -54.16
N LEU A 854 -42.06 3.28 -54.60
CA LEU A 854 -41.16 2.63 -55.53
C LEU A 854 -41.21 3.29 -56.92
N LYS A 855 -42.42 3.57 -57.44
CA LYS A 855 -42.59 4.30 -58.71
C LYS A 855 -41.96 5.68 -58.69
N ALA A 856 -42.12 6.44 -57.61
CA ALA A 856 -41.52 7.77 -57.47
C ALA A 856 -39.98 7.78 -57.57
N ARG A 857 -39.34 6.61 -57.41
CA ARG A 857 -37.89 6.41 -57.52
C ARG A 857 -37.43 5.75 -58.83
N GLY A 858 -38.33 5.53 -59.77
CA GLY A 858 -37.99 4.91 -61.06
C GLY A 858 -37.93 3.39 -61.05
N TYR A 859 -38.38 2.72 -59.97
CA TYR A 859 -38.60 1.28 -59.97
C TYR A 859 -39.95 0.94 -60.61
N LEU A 860 -40.07 -0.29 -61.14
CA LEU A 860 -41.31 -0.87 -61.65
C LEU A 860 -41.87 -1.87 -60.62
N PRO A 861 -42.68 -1.43 -59.65
CA PRO A 861 -43.29 -2.33 -58.68
C PRO A 861 -44.36 -3.22 -59.31
N CYS A 862 -44.39 -4.49 -58.91
CA CYS A 862 -45.44 -5.44 -59.18
C CYS A 862 -45.98 -5.98 -57.86
N SER A 863 -47.29 -6.10 -57.75
CA SER A 863 -47.98 -6.37 -56.49
C SER A 863 -48.53 -7.80 -56.43
N ALA A 864 -48.37 -8.46 -55.28
CA ALA A 864 -48.99 -9.74 -54.95
C ALA A 864 -49.70 -9.65 -53.59
N LEU A 865 -50.90 -10.22 -53.50
CA LEU A 865 -51.75 -10.20 -52.29
C LEU A 865 -51.45 -11.36 -51.34
N ASP A 866 -50.78 -12.42 -51.81
CA ASP A 866 -50.42 -13.57 -51.00
C ASP A 866 -49.18 -14.30 -51.53
N GLY A 867 -48.69 -15.25 -50.73
CA GLY A 867 -47.52 -16.06 -51.07
C GLY A 867 -47.70 -16.97 -52.30
N ARG A 868 -48.93 -17.36 -52.67
CA ARG A 868 -49.17 -18.18 -53.87
C ARG A 868 -49.01 -17.36 -55.13
N GLN A 869 -49.61 -16.17 -55.14
CA GLN A 869 -49.50 -15.21 -56.23
C GLN A 869 -48.04 -14.76 -56.42
N ALA A 870 -47.33 -14.50 -55.32
CA ALA A 870 -45.91 -14.16 -55.37
C ALA A 870 -45.06 -15.26 -56.03
N LEU A 871 -45.25 -16.52 -55.64
CA LEU A 871 -44.52 -17.65 -56.24
C LEU A 871 -44.89 -17.88 -57.71
N ALA A 872 -46.15 -17.68 -58.11
CA ALA A 872 -46.57 -17.77 -59.51
C ALA A 872 -45.98 -16.64 -60.37
N LEU A 873 -45.86 -15.43 -59.82
CA LEU A 873 -45.21 -14.30 -60.49
C LEU A 873 -43.72 -14.55 -60.68
N LEU A 874 -43.03 -15.06 -59.65
CA LEU A 874 -41.61 -15.41 -59.72
C LEU A 874 -41.31 -16.55 -60.71
N GLN A 875 -42.29 -17.37 -61.08
CA GLN A 875 -42.16 -18.39 -62.13
C GLN A 875 -42.37 -17.84 -63.54
N SER A 876 -43.13 -16.75 -63.69
CA SER A 876 -43.53 -16.19 -64.98
C SER A 876 -42.73 -14.97 -65.40
N ARG A 877 -42.06 -14.28 -64.46
CA ARG A 877 -41.27 -13.08 -64.69
C ARG A 877 -40.05 -13.04 -63.77
N GLU A 878 -38.97 -12.43 -64.24
CA GLU A 878 -37.82 -12.12 -63.40
C GLU A 878 -38.03 -10.78 -62.67
N PHE A 879 -37.51 -10.70 -61.45
CA PHE A 879 -37.55 -9.52 -60.60
C PHE A 879 -36.13 -9.22 -60.10
N ASP A 880 -35.84 -7.94 -59.91
CA ASP A 880 -34.56 -7.45 -59.39
C ASP A 880 -34.56 -7.42 -57.86
N GLY A 881 -35.72 -7.46 -57.22
CA GLY A 881 -35.86 -7.57 -55.77
C GLY A 881 -37.29 -7.90 -55.33
N MET A 882 -37.43 -8.39 -54.11
CA MET A 882 -38.72 -8.69 -53.50
C MET A 882 -38.85 -8.09 -52.09
N ILE A 883 -39.94 -7.37 -51.84
CA ILE A 883 -40.38 -6.91 -50.52
C ILE A 883 -41.49 -7.86 -50.05
N LEU A 884 -41.31 -8.48 -48.89
CA LEU A 884 -42.15 -9.59 -48.43
C LEU A 884 -42.56 -9.40 -46.98
N ASP A 885 -43.85 -9.22 -46.71
CA ASP A 885 -44.38 -9.29 -45.35
C ASP A 885 -44.39 -10.75 -44.84
N ILE A 886 -44.13 -10.94 -43.55
CA ILE A 886 -44.23 -12.23 -42.87
C ILE A 886 -45.71 -12.64 -42.71
N GLY A 887 -46.58 -11.68 -42.43
CA GLY A 887 -48.00 -11.88 -42.09
C GLY A 887 -48.96 -12.19 -43.25
N ILE A 888 -48.47 -12.62 -44.40
CA ILE A 888 -49.24 -12.68 -45.66
C ILE A 888 -50.17 -13.90 -45.80
N GLY A 889 -51.27 -13.93 -45.05
CA GLY A 889 -52.40 -14.85 -45.28
C GLY A 889 -52.05 -16.35 -45.25
N GLN A 890 -52.46 -17.12 -46.28
CA GLN A 890 -52.45 -18.60 -46.26
C GLN A 890 -51.06 -19.25 -46.23
N ILE A 891 -50.02 -18.57 -46.73
CA ILE A 891 -48.64 -19.08 -46.73
C ILE A 891 -47.78 -18.05 -46.02
N ASP A 892 -47.22 -18.42 -44.87
CA ASP A 892 -46.27 -17.61 -44.10
C ASP A 892 -45.15 -17.06 -44.98
N GLY A 893 -44.85 -15.76 -44.88
CA GLY A 893 -43.78 -15.11 -45.63
C GLY A 893 -42.40 -15.76 -45.40
N LEU A 894 -42.15 -16.36 -44.24
CA LEU A 894 -40.90 -17.14 -44.02
C LEU A 894 -40.83 -18.40 -44.88
N GLU A 895 -41.98 -19.02 -45.17
CA GLU A 895 -42.07 -20.19 -46.04
C GLU A 895 -41.92 -19.78 -47.52
N VAL A 896 -42.45 -18.62 -47.91
CA VAL A 896 -42.19 -18.03 -49.24
C VAL A 896 -40.70 -17.77 -49.41
N LEU A 897 -40.05 -17.13 -48.43
CA LEU A 897 -38.60 -16.89 -48.43
C LEU A 897 -37.79 -18.18 -48.65
N ARG A 898 -38.11 -19.26 -47.93
CA ARG A 898 -37.44 -20.56 -48.10
C ARG A 898 -37.59 -21.12 -49.51
N ARG A 899 -38.79 -21.07 -50.08
CA ARG A 899 -39.06 -21.59 -51.43
C ARG A 899 -38.36 -20.78 -52.51
N VAL A 900 -38.32 -19.46 -52.35
CA VAL A 900 -37.57 -18.59 -53.25
C VAL A 900 -36.07 -18.88 -53.15
N ARG A 901 -35.52 -19.10 -51.94
CA ARG A 901 -34.09 -19.43 -51.79
C ARG A 901 -33.70 -20.79 -52.39
N MET A 902 -34.63 -21.74 -52.51
CA MET A 902 -34.38 -23.00 -53.22
C MET A 902 -34.30 -22.84 -54.74
N THR A 903 -34.92 -21.80 -55.31
CA THR A 903 -35.04 -21.60 -56.76
C THR A 903 -34.18 -20.45 -57.27
N ASN A 904 -34.08 -19.36 -56.51
CA ASN A 904 -33.27 -18.19 -56.79
C ASN A 904 -32.54 -17.72 -55.52
N GLN A 905 -31.27 -18.11 -55.40
CA GLN A 905 -30.41 -17.73 -54.28
C GLN A 905 -29.97 -16.26 -54.32
N ARG A 906 -30.03 -15.62 -55.49
CA ARG A 906 -29.47 -14.27 -55.71
C ARG A 906 -30.48 -13.14 -55.59
N LEU A 907 -31.78 -13.42 -55.74
CA LEU A 907 -32.82 -12.40 -55.61
C LEU A 907 -32.73 -11.71 -54.23
N PRO A 908 -32.45 -10.40 -54.14
CA PRO A 908 -32.47 -9.70 -52.86
C PRO A 908 -33.91 -9.61 -52.31
N ILE A 909 -34.06 -9.93 -51.02
CA ILE A 909 -35.35 -9.97 -50.32
C ILE A 909 -35.29 -9.09 -49.08
N LEU A 910 -36.22 -8.13 -49.01
CA LEU A 910 -36.47 -7.27 -47.85
C LEU A 910 -37.71 -7.78 -47.13
N MET A 911 -37.56 -8.18 -45.87
CA MET A 911 -38.68 -8.64 -45.06
C MET A 911 -39.37 -7.49 -44.36
N ILE A 912 -40.69 -7.49 -44.34
CA ILE A 912 -41.48 -6.56 -43.51
C ILE A 912 -42.16 -7.38 -42.41
N THR A 913 -42.21 -6.87 -41.18
CA THR A 913 -42.87 -7.58 -40.06
C THR A 913 -43.43 -6.64 -39.01
N ALA A 914 -44.45 -7.06 -38.26
CA ALA A 914 -45.09 -6.26 -37.21
C ALA A 914 -44.18 -6.00 -35.99
N SER A 915 -44.40 -4.86 -35.31
CA SER A 915 -43.71 -4.50 -34.06
C SER A 915 -43.79 -5.60 -33.01
N GLY A 916 -42.66 -5.92 -32.36
CA GLY A 916 -42.54 -6.95 -31.32
C GLY A 916 -41.93 -8.28 -31.77
N SER A 917 -41.60 -8.43 -33.06
CA SER A 917 -41.13 -9.69 -33.66
C SER A 917 -39.65 -9.69 -34.08
N GLN A 918 -38.77 -9.11 -33.26
CA GLN A 918 -37.33 -9.05 -33.55
C GLN A 918 -36.70 -10.44 -33.75
N GLU A 919 -37.24 -11.47 -33.08
CA GLU A 919 -36.86 -12.86 -33.27
C GLU A 919 -37.24 -13.41 -34.66
N LEU A 920 -38.40 -13.03 -35.20
CA LEU A 920 -38.81 -13.40 -36.57
C LEU A 920 -37.94 -12.71 -37.62
N ALA A 921 -37.58 -11.44 -37.39
CA ALA A 921 -36.64 -10.71 -38.24
C ALA A 921 -35.26 -11.40 -38.27
N MET A 922 -34.72 -11.80 -37.12
CA MET A 922 -33.46 -12.57 -37.03
C MET A 922 -33.54 -13.92 -37.74
N LYS A 923 -34.66 -14.63 -37.58
CA LYS A 923 -34.92 -15.90 -38.27
C LYS A 923 -34.97 -15.71 -39.80
N ALA A 924 -35.54 -14.61 -40.28
CA ALA A 924 -35.61 -14.31 -41.70
C ALA A 924 -34.24 -14.00 -42.31
N ILE A 925 -33.38 -13.25 -41.61
CA ILE A 925 -31.98 -13.04 -42.02
C ILE A 925 -31.25 -14.39 -42.09
N GLY A 926 -31.41 -15.27 -41.10
CA GLY A 926 -30.81 -16.62 -41.10
C GLY A 926 -31.30 -17.52 -42.24
N LEU A 927 -32.50 -17.26 -42.78
CA LEU A 927 -33.05 -17.95 -43.95
C LEU A 927 -32.64 -17.33 -45.29
N GLY A 928 -31.82 -16.27 -45.26
CA GLY A 928 -31.24 -15.64 -46.45
C GLY A 928 -31.93 -14.36 -46.91
N ALA A 929 -32.74 -13.70 -46.07
CA ALA A 929 -33.15 -12.32 -46.33
C ALA A 929 -31.97 -11.35 -46.13
N GLN A 930 -31.90 -10.29 -46.93
CA GLN A 930 -30.79 -9.34 -46.92
C GLN A 930 -31.03 -8.18 -45.94
N ALA A 931 -32.29 -7.88 -45.65
CA ALA A 931 -32.71 -6.83 -44.75
C ALA A 931 -34.10 -7.13 -44.19
N TYR A 932 -34.46 -6.43 -43.11
CA TYR A 932 -35.82 -6.42 -42.58
C TYR A 932 -36.24 -5.00 -42.17
N LEU A 933 -37.55 -4.76 -42.10
CA LEU A 933 -38.16 -3.50 -41.69
C LEU A 933 -39.37 -3.79 -40.77
N LEU A 934 -39.48 -3.04 -39.67
CA LEU A 934 -40.53 -3.23 -38.65
C LEU A 934 -41.69 -2.26 -38.89
N LYS A 935 -42.93 -2.77 -39.00
CA LYS A 935 -44.17 -1.97 -39.04
C LYS A 935 -44.49 -1.42 -37.62
N PRO A 936 -44.87 -0.14 -37.46
CA PRO A 936 -44.95 0.90 -38.49
C PRO A 936 -43.56 1.47 -38.82
N PHE A 937 -43.33 1.74 -40.10
CA PHE A 937 -42.11 2.39 -40.60
C PHE A 937 -42.47 3.61 -41.45
N ASP A 938 -41.61 4.63 -41.42
CA ASP A 938 -41.81 5.86 -42.19
C ASP A 938 -41.08 5.82 -43.55
N THR A 939 -41.27 6.88 -44.35
CA THR A 939 -40.65 7.00 -45.68
C THR A 939 -39.12 7.00 -45.62
N HIS A 940 -38.54 7.53 -44.55
CA HIS A 940 -37.10 7.66 -44.37
C HIS A 940 -36.47 6.30 -43.99
N GLN A 941 -37.11 5.55 -43.08
CA GLN A 941 -36.69 4.20 -42.69
C GLN A 941 -36.76 3.22 -43.86
N LEU A 942 -37.81 3.29 -44.68
CA LEU A 942 -37.91 2.52 -45.92
C LEU A 942 -36.75 2.87 -46.87
N GLN A 943 -36.47 4.17 -47.05
CA GLN A 943 -35.41 4.64 -47.94
C GLN A 943 -34.02 4.18 -47.50
N GLN A 944 -33.67 4.38 -46.23
CA GLN A 944 -32.38 3.92 -45.69
C GLN A 944 -32.19 2.41 -45.81
N THR A 945 -33.28 1.65 -45.69
CA THR A 945 -33.24 0.20 -45.83
C THR A 945 -33.09 -0.21 -47.29
N MET A 946 -33.81 0.45 -48.20
CA MET A 946 -33.69 0.26 -49.65
C MET A 946 -32.29 0.59 -50.19
N ASP A 947 -31.71 1.71 -49.77
CA ASP A 947 -30.38 2.15 -50.20
C ASP A 947 -29.31 1.12 -49.84
N ARG A 948 -29.45 0.46 -48.68
CA ARG A 948 -28.58 -0.65 -48.24
C ARG A 948 -28.91 -1.99 -48.91
N TRP A 949 -30.17 -2.22 -49.24
CA TRP A 949 -30.71 -3.48 -49.74
C TRP A 949 -30.30 -3.75 -51.20
N LEU A 950 -30.37 -2.74 -52.07
CA LEU A 950 -30.04 -2.90 -53.50
C LEU A 950 -28.55 -2.73 -53.82
N GLN A 951 -27.76 -2.14 -52.92
CA GLN A 951 -26.30 -2.01 -53.08
C GLN A 951 -25.52 -3.29 -52.70
N ARG A 952 -26.19 -4.30 -52.12
CA ARG A 952 -25.57 -5.53 -51.60
C ARG A 952 -25.75 -6.77 -52.52
N VAL A 953 -26.21 -6.57 -53.75
CA VAL A 953 -26.21 -7.59 -54.82
C VAL A 953 -24.90 -7.49 -55.58
#